data_AF-A0A661P2G9-F1
#
_entry.id   AF-A0A661P2G9-F1
#
_cell.length_a   1.000
_cell.length_b   1.000
_cell.length_c   1.000
_cell.angle_alpha   90.00
_cell.angle_beta   90.00
_cell.angle_gamma   90.00
#
_symmetry.space_group_name_H-M   'P 1'
#
loop_
_entity.id
_entity.type
_entity.pdbx_description
1 polymer ?
#
loop_
_entity_poly.entity_id
_entity_poly.type
_entity_poly.pdbx_seq_one_letter_code
_entity_poly.pdbx_strand_id
1 'polypeptide(L)'
;MKIRTLKTLLWFLAGFGLVVVFLRILHGVGSVVALNDILPWGLWKGGGVVALVPIGGAGFTLAALVYVFHWKRYQPLARGAVLLGLACYTTVAVGLTFDIGIWWRIVFPVFHWHLHSTLFEIAWCIMLYLGVLAVEFSHTVRERLSYPRLLKAVEKVSIVFVILGIALSTLHQSSLGTLFLATPYRLHPLWYSDLLPLLFFITAIGLGCLTITWVALVLHRVYDVEPPMGAISGLARISAAVLGLFLVLRFGDIVLAGKAPLLLVPGWEMANFWLEVLLSAALPVALMSRRRLRESPVAMFWISTSAIVGMSLNRINVAGLATLHSTQGHYFPIWPEWAVTVGLLAIAALAFLYALEHFDVFPNIDQAAVKRAHDPGKLDPASWRTIFFHAPLSSVRLYSLALVLALGFATACLPDNAIYGVEPEKTPTRSPRAVQLQKVQQAPGHISRFVFPAAPQQLPAVLLSDALLIDSDDNGRYVLFEHDAHAARLKEQGGTCASCHHANEPLAQATSCYRCHTDMYLSEDIFSHQAHVEHLGFNAGCVECHADPALAKVEANTTPCATCHPGMHEGDSLVKPANPGQRMGHKAPGYKTAMHELCISCHEKNEGQIEGLAQCTTCHRDTPDLVEISAPVQLTAAETGQVTREDAHR
;
A
#
# COMPACT_ATOMS: atom_id res chain seq x y z
N MET A 1 20.93 -27.78 21.96
CA MET A 1 19.48 -27.98 21.69
C MET A 1 18.74 -26.68 21.31
N LYS A 2 18.90 -25.56 22.04
CA LYS A 2 18.15 -24.31 21.82
C LYS A 2 18.17 -23.81 20.36
N ILE A 3 19.35 -23.74 19.74
CA ILE A 3 19.51 -23.24 18.37
C ILE A 3 18.81 -24.12 17.34
N ARG A 4 18.81 -25.45 17.52
CA ARG A 4 18.13 -26.38 16.61
C ARG A 4 16.62 -26.15 16.67
N THR A 5 16.03 -26.13 17.87
CA THR A 5 14.61 -25.86 18.06
C THR A 5 14.20 -24.50 17.49
N LEU A 6 15.00 -23.46 17.73
CA LEU A 6 14.77 -22.13 17.17
C LEU A 6 14.76 -22.16 15.64
N LYS A 7 15.79 -22.72 15.01
CA LYS A 7 15.87 -22.81 13.54
C LYS A 7 14.72 -23.64 12.95
N THR A 8 14.31 -24.73 13.59
CA THR A 8 13.16 -25.52 13.16
C THR A 8 11.86 -24.72 13.16
N LEU A 9 11.61 -23.98 14.25
CA LEU A 9 10.44 -23.10 14.34
C LEU A 9 10.49 -22.01 13.25
N LEU A 10 11.66 -21.39 13.04
CA LEU A 10 11.80 -20.36 12.01
C LEU A 10 11.58 -20.91 10.60
N TRP A 11 12.09 -22.10 10.28
CA TRP A 11 11.83 -22.76 8.98
C TRP A 11 10.36 -23.12 8.80
N PHE A 12 9.67 -23.54 9.86
CA PHE A 12 8.23 -23.78 9.83
C PHE A 12 7.46 -22.49 9.53
N LEU A 13 7.74 -21.41 10.26
CA LEU A 13 7.11 -20.10 10.05
C LEU A 13 7.41 -19.52 8.66
N ALA A 14 8.64 -19.68 8.17
CA ALA A 14 9.05 -19.27 6.83
C ALA A 14 8.24 -20.01 5.75
N GLY A 15 8.06 -21.33 5.87
CA GLY A 15 7.23 -22.10 4.94
C GLY A 15 5.78 -21.62 4.92
N PHE A 16 5.23 -21.34 6.09
CA PHE A 16 3.86 -20.84 6.23
C PHE A 16 3.66 -19.51 5.50
N GLY A 17 4.58 -18.56 5.65
CA GLY A 17 4.53 -17.28 4.93
C GLY A 17 4.76 -17.39 3.43
N LEU A 18 5.65 -18.30 2.98
CA LEU A 18 5.96 -18.50 1.56
C LEU A 18 4.75 -18.97 0.74
N VAL A 19 3.90 -19.83 1.29
CA VAL A 19 2.65 -20.25 0.61
C VAL A 19 1.74 -19.06 0.34
N VAL A 20 1.54 -18.22 1.36
CA VAL A 20 0.66 -17.05 1.24
C VAL A 20 1.23 -16.04 0.25
N VAL A 21 2.55 -15.79 0.28
CA VAL A 21 3.22 -14.91 -0.71
C VAL A 21 3.04 -15.46 -2.12
N PHE A 22 3.16 -16.78 -2.32
CA PHE A 22 2.96 -17.40 -3.63
C PHE A 22 1.53 -17.19 -4.13
N LEU A 23 0.51 -17.46 -3.31
CA LEU A 23 -0.89 -17.23 -3.69
C LEU A 23 -1.20 -15.76 -3.96
N ARG A 24 -0.64 -14.86 -3.16
CA ARG A 24 -0.74 -13.42 -3.40
C ARG A 24 -0.22 -13.01 -4.78
N ILE A 25 0.87 -13.63 -5.26
CA ILE A 25 1.43 -13.33 -6.59
C ILE A 25 0.46 -13.79 -7.69
N LEU A 26 -0.23 -14.91 -7.48
CA LEU A 26 -1.17 -15.49 -8.45
C LEU A 26 -2.53 -14.78 -8.47
N HIS A 27 -3.10 -14.49 -7.31
CA HIS A 27 -4.49 -14.03 -7.15
C HIS A 27 -4.61 -12.57 -6.69
N GLY A 28 -3.50 -11.85 -6.62
CA GLY A 28 -3.48 -10.45 -6.18
C GLY A 28 -3.55 -10.28 -4.66
N VAL A 29 -3.36 -9.04 -4.20
CA VAL A 29 -3.29 -8.68 -2.78
C VAL A 29 -4.58 -8.99 -2.04
N GLY A 30 -5.74 -8.69 -2.64
CA GLY A 30 -7.06 -8.89 -2.01
C GLY A 30 -7.34 -10.33 -1.56
N SER A 31 -6.66 -11.31 -2.15
CA SER A 31 -6.86 -12.74 -1.83
C SER A 31 -6.30 -13.16 -0.46
N VAL A 32 -5.41 -12.35 0.13
CA VAL A 32 -4.68 -12.72 1.35
C VAL A 32 -4.69 -11.63 2.43
N VAL A 33 -5.43 -10.55 2.22
CA VAL A 33 -5.53 -9.44 3.17
C VAL A 33 -6.98 -9.10 3.47
N ALA A 34 -7.28 -8.63 4.68
CA ALA A 34 -8.60 -8.14 5.08
C ALA A 34 -8.75 -6.62 4.91
N LEU A 35 -7.99 -6.04 3.96
CA LEU A 35 -8.02 -4.60 3.66
C LEU A 35 -9.25 -4.25 2.82
N ASN A 36 -9.62 -2.97 2.85
CA ASN A 36 -10.68 -2.40 2.00
C ASN A 36 -10.29 -0.99 1.55
N ASP A 37 -11.08 -0.38 0.67
CA ASP A 37 -10.76 0.92 0.08
C ASP A 37 -10.75 2.08 1.09
N ILE A 38 -11.44 1.91 2.23
CA ILE A 38 -11.45 2.89 3.31
C ILE A 38 -10.16 2.76 4.16
N LEU A 39 -9.75 1.53 4.44
CA LEU A 39 -8.56 1.17 5.24
C LEU A 39 -7.58 0.35 4.39
N PRO A 40 -6.86 1.00 3.46
CA PRO A 40 -5.96 0.31 2.54
C PRO A 40 -4.66 -0.15 3.22
N TRP A 41 -4.36 0.35 4.42
CA TRP A 41 -3.14 0.04 5.17
C TRP A 41 -3.48 -0.64 6.50
N GLY A 42 -3.00 -1.88 6.65
CA GLY A 42 -3.21 -2.71 7.84
C GLY A 42 -1.90 -3.25 8.40
N LEU A 43 -1.88 -4.53 8.78
CA LEU A 43 -0.75 -5.20 9.41
C LEU A 43 0.52 -5.15 8.54
N TRP A 44 0.41 -5.32 7.22
CA TRP A 44 1.56 -5.32 6.32
C TRP A 44 2.26 -3.96 6.27
N LYS A 45 1.50 -2.88 6.12
CA LYS A 45 2.04 -1.51 6.17
C LYS A 45 2.42 -1.11 7.58
N GLY A 46 1.47 -1.08 8.51
CA GLY A 46 1.69 -0.59 9.87
C GLY A 46 2.67 -1.45 10.67
N GLY A 47 2.49 -2.77 10.67
CA GLY A 47 3.35 -3.72 11.38
C GLY A 47 4.60 -4.13 10.59
N GLY A 48 4.44 -4.52 9.33
CA GLY A 48 5.53 -5.05 8.51
C GLY A 48 6.52 -3.98 8.02
N VAL A 49 6.07 -2.75 7.80
CA VAL A 49 6.92 -1.65 7.30
C VAL A 49 7.16 -0.60 8.37
N VAL A 50 6.11 0.10 8.81
CA VAL A 50 6.26 1.30 9.65
C VAL A 50 6.83 0.95 11.02
N ALA A 51 6.42 -0.18 11.62
CA ALA A 51 6.95 -0.66 12.89
C ALA A 51 8.34 -1.31 12.78
N LEU A 52 8.68 -1.93 11.64
CA LEU A 52 9.96 -2.62 11.46
C LEU A 52 11.13 -1.68 11.12
N VAL A 53 10.85 -0.58 10.44
CA VAL A 53 11.84 0.45 10.09
C VAL A 53 12.60 1.01 11.31
N PRO A 54 11.96 1.46 12.41
CA PRO A 54 12.69 1.97 13.58
C PRO A 54 13.42 0.85 14.35
N ILE A 55 12.96 -0.40 14.26
CA ILE A 55 13.68 -1.58 14.80
C ILE A 55 15.04 -1.73 14.10
N GLY A 56 15.07 -1.51 12.78
CA GLY A 56 16.31 -1.45 11.97
C GLY A 56 17.19 -0.22 12.25
N GLY A 57 16.73 0.75 13.04
CA GLY A 57 17.47 1.95 13.41
C GLY A 57 18.75 1.69 14.24
N ALA A 58 18.95 0.46 14.70
CA ALA A 58 20.17 0.04 15.38
C ALA A 58 21.44 0.28 14.55
N GLY A 59 21.40 0.04 13.24
CA GLY A 59 22.55 0.13 12.34
C GLY A 59 23.17 1.52 12.33
N PHE A 60 22.44 2.54 11.85
CA PHE A 60 22.93 3.91 11.80
C PHE A 60 23.26 4.47 13.19
N THR A 61 22.47 4.12 14.21
CA THR A 61 22.70 4.61 15.57
C THR A 61 24.06 4.15 16.08
N LEU A 62 24.36 2.84 15.99
CA LEU A 62 25.65 2.34 16.46
C LEU A 62 26.80 2.72 15.55
N ALA A 63 26.58 2.84 14.24
CA ALA A 63 27.57 3.38 13.31
C ALA A 63 27.96 4.82 13.70
N ALA A 64 26.99 5.69 14.03
CA ALA A 64 27.24 7.04 14.51
C ALA A 64 28.02 7.04 15.84
N LEU A 65 27.58 6.26 16.83
CA LEU A 65 28.23 6.19 18.15
C LEU A 65 29.69 5.71 18.05
N VAL A 66 29.98 4.72 17.20
CA VAL A 66 31.30 4.10 17.12
C VAL A 66 32.23 4.82 16.13
N TYR A 67 31.76 5.16 14.94
CA TYR A 67 32.60 5.69 13.87
C TYR A 67 32.67 7.22 13.84
N VAL A 68 31.61 7.92 14.26
CA VAL A 68 31.58 9.40 14.28
C VAL A 68 32.00 9.92 15.66
N PHE A 69 31.34 9.45 16.73
CA PHE A 69 31.66 9.89 18.09
C PHE A 69 32.85 9.17 18.71
N HIS A 70 33.41 8.16 18.01
CA HIS A 70 34.57 7.37 18.46
C HIS A 70 34.39 6.69 19.82
N TRP A 71 33.16 6.32 20.19
CA TRP A 71 32.88 5.64 21.45
C TRP A 71 33.16 4.13 21.36
N LYS A 72 34.45 3.77 21.50
CA LYS A 72 34.96 2.39 21.39
C LYS A 72 34.26 1.37 22.29
N ARG A 73 33.65 1.80 23.41
CA ARG A 73 32.85 0.95 24.31
C ARG A 73 31.74 0.18 23.61
N TYR A 74 31.18 0.72 22.52
CA TYR A 74 30.06 0.11 21.79
C TYR A 74 30.49 -0.73 20.58
N GLN A 75 31.79 -0.75 20.27
CA GLN A 75 32.36 -1.53 19.16
C GLN A 75 31.96 -3.02 19.16
N PRO A 76 31.83 -3.72 20.32
CA PRO A 76 31.40 -5.12 20.34
C PRO A 76 30.00 -5.39 19.77
N LEU A 77 29.16 -4.35 19.64
CA LEU A 77 27.79 -4.47 19.12
C LEU A 77 27.63 -3.89 17.70
N ALA A 78 28.62 -3.15 17.19
CA ALA A 78 28.50 -2.39 15.95
C ALA A 78 28.18 -3.27 14.73
N ARG A 79 28.97 -4.32 14.50
CA ARG A 79 28.76 -5.26 13.38
C ARG A 79 27.39 -5.95 13.45
N GLY A 80 26.98 -6.35 14.66
CA GLY A 80 25.66 -6.92 14.89
C GLY A 80 24.52 -5.95 14.58
N ALA A 81 24.72 -4.66 14.86
CA ALA A 81 23.73 -3.62 14.57
C ALA A 81 23.61 -3.31 13.09
N VAL A 82 24.73 -3.27 12.36
CA VAL A 82 24.74 -3.11 10.90
C VAL A 82 24.05 -4.29 10.23
N LEU A 83 24.37 -5.54 10.63
CA LEU A 83 23.70 -6.74 10.13
C LEU A 83 22.19 -6.73 10.45
N LEU A 84 21.82 -6.28 11.65
CA LEU A 84 20.41 -6.16 12.04
C LEU A 84 19.69 -5.13 11.17
N GLY A 85 20.31 -3.96 10.94
CA GLY A 85 19.81 -2.96 10.01
C GLY A 85 19.64 -3.54 8.61
N LEU A 86 20.66 -4.21 8.07
CA LEU A 86 20.62 -4.85 6.76
C LEU A 86 19.47 -5.87 6.66
N ALA A 87 19.30 -6.72 7.67
CA ALA A 87 18.21 -7.68 7.71
C ALA A 87 16.83 -7.00 7.74
N CYS A 88 16.62 -6.03 8.64
CA CYS A 88 15.34 -5.31 8.76
C CYS A 88 14.99 -4.56 7.47
N TYR A 89 15.93 -3.82 6.87
CA TYR A 89 15.67 -3.05 5.65
C TYR A 89 15.48 -3.95 4.43
N THR A 90 16.18 -5.09 4.35
CA THR A 90 15.90 -6.10 3.31
C THR A 90 14.49 -6.66 3.46
N THR A 91 14.09 -7.00 4.69
CA THR A 91 12.73 -7.46 5.00
C THR A 91 11.68 -6.42 4.60
N VAL A 92 11.90 -5.13 4.92
CA VAL A 92 11.00 -4.05 4.50
C VAL A 92 10.93 -3.94 2.99
N ALA A 93 12.06 -4.00 2.27
CA ALA A 93 12.09 -3.92 0.81
C ALA A 93 11.34 -5.10 0.14
N VAL A 94 11.56 -6.33 0.63
CA VAL A 94 10.86 -7.52 0.14
C VAL A 94 9.37 -7.47 0.48
N GLY A 95 9.04 -7.09 1.72
CA GLY A 95 7.66 -6.91 2.17
C GLY A 95 6.92 -5.88 1.32
N LEU A 96 7.51 -4.71 1.08
CA LEU A 96 6.95 -3.66 0.23
C LEU A 96 6.71 -4.14 -1.21
N THR A 97 7.60 -4.97 -1.74
CA THR A 97 7.41 -5.56 -3.08
C THR A 97 6.10 -6.35 -3.13
N PHE A 98 5.82 -7.19 -2.13
CA PHE A 98 4.58 -7.97 -2.05
C PHE A 98 3.38 -7.21 -1.49
N ASP A 99 3.59 -6.02 -0.97
CA ASP A 99 2.51 -5.18 -0.46
C ASP A 99 1.86 -4.33 -1.59
N ILE A 100 2.62 -4.00 -2.64
CA ILE A 100 2.13 -3.21 -3.78
C ILE A 100 1.42 -4.10 -4.81
N GLY A 101 0.15 -3.80 -5.14
CA GLY A 101 -0.64 -4.58 -6.10
C GLY A 101 0.11 -4.95 -7.39
N ILE A 102 0.70 -3.95 -8.06
CA ILE A 102 1.55 -4.16 -9.25
C ILE A 102 3.02 -4.30 -8.84
N TRP A 103 3.35 -5.39 -8.17
CA TRP A 103 4.63 -5.59 -7.47
C TRP A 103 5.88 -5.43 -8.34
N TRP A 104 5.84 -5.83 -9.62
CA TRP A 104 6.98 -5.69 -10.54
C TRP A 104 7.32 -4.22 -10.88
N ARG A 105 6.40 -3.29 -10.62
CA ARG A 105 6.64 -1.84 -10.80
C ARG A 105 7.34 -1.18 -9.60
N ILE A 106 7.70 -1.93 -8.55
CA ILE A 106 8.45 -1.40 -7.39
C ILE A 106 9.75 -0.67 -7.79
N VAL A 107 10.33 -1.02 -8.95
CA VAL A 107 11.57 -0.41 -9.47
C VAL A 107 11.37 0.94 -10.15
N PHE A 108 10.12 1.36 -10.43
CA PHE A 108 9.83 2.57 -11.20
C PHE A 108 10.37 3.87 -10.57
N PRO A 109 10.40 4.05 -9.23
CA PRO A 109 11.00 5.23 -8.61
C PRO A 109 12.47 5.46 -8.99
N VAL A 110 13.20 4.43 -9.45
CA VAL A 110 14.59 4.58 -9.93
C VAL A 110 14.65 5.44 -11.20
N PHE A 111 13.67 5.30 -12.09
CA PHE A 111 13.68 5.91 -13.42
C PHE A 111 12.68 7.08 -13.56
N HIS A 112 11.56 7.02 -12.84
CA HIS A 112 10.48 8.00 -12.91
C HIS A 112 10.39 8.79 -11.62
N TRP A 113 10.89 10.02 -11.65
CA TRP A 113 11.07 10.83 -10.44
C TRP A 113 9.89 11.75 -10.22
N HIS A 114 9.32 11.70 -9.01
CA HIS A 114 8.26 12.61 -8.59
C HIS A 114 8.63 13.24 -7.25
N LEU A 115 9.38 14.35 -7.32
CA LEU A 115 10.02 15.01 -6.17
C LEU A 115 9.02 15.60 -5.16
N HIS A 116 7.74 15.73 -5.51
CA HIS A 116 6.70 16.22 -4.62
C HIS A 116 6.06 15.12 -3.75
N SER A 117 6.40 13.84 -3.98
CA SER A 117 5.88 12.73 -3.17
C SER A 117 6.84 12.31 -2.07
N THR A 118 6.33 12.26 -0.85
CA THR A 118 7.03 11.70 0.31
C THR A 118 7.37 10.22 0.10
N LEU A 119 6.53 9.46 -0.61
CA LEU A 119 6.81 8.05 -0.93
C LEU A 119 7.98 7.90 -1.90
N PHE A 120 8.17 8.85 -2.82
CA PHE A 120 9.34 8.85 -3.71
C PHE A 120 10.63 9.05 -2.89
N GLU A 121 10.64 10.02 -1.98
CA GLU A 121 11.77 10.27 -1.08
C GLU A 121 12.08 9.03 -0.21
N ILE A 122 11.05 8.43 0.39
CA ILE A 122 11.19 7.21 1.20
C ILE A 122 11.79 6.06 0.39
N ALA A 123 11.31 5.83 -0.84
CA ALA A 123 11.81 4.77 -1.70
C ALA A 123 13.30 4.95 -2.00
N TRP A 124 13.72 6.15 -2.38
CA TRP A 124 15.13 6.46 -2.63
C TRP A 124 16.01 6.30 -1.39
N CYS A 125 15.55 6.78 -0.24
CA CYS A 125 16.32 6.64 0.98
C CYS A 125 16.48 5.18 1.40
N ILE A 126 15.44 4.34 1.27
CA ILE A 126 15.54 2.89 1.55
C ILE A 126 16.54 2.23 0.59
N MET A 127 16.44 2.48 -0.71
CA MET A 127 17.33 1.86 -1.71
C MET A 127 18.79 2.24 -1.48
N LEU A 128 19.08 3.52 -1.30
CA LEU A 128 20.44 4.02 -1.07
C LEU A 128 21.00 3.54 0.27
N TYR A 129 20.19 3.59 1.34
CA TYR A 129 20.61 3.14 2.67
C TYR A 129 20.85 1.63 2.72
N LEU A 130 20.03 0.83 2.04
CA LEU A 130 20.27 -0.60 1.88
C LEU A 130 21.61 -0.87 1.18
N GLY A 131 21.93 -0.07 0.15
CA GLY A 131 23.24 -0.10 -0.50
C GLY A 131 24.39 0.23 0.45
N VAL A 132 24.24 1.27 1.29
CA VAL A 132 25.24 1.64 2.31
C VAL A 132 25.44 0.50 3.32
N LEU A 133 24.35 -0.06 3.86
CA LEU A 133 24.41 -1.18 4.82
C LEU A 133 25.07 -2.42 4.21
N ALA A 134 24.79 -2.73 2.94
CA ALA A 134 25.42 -3.84 2.23
C ALA A 134 26.93 -3.61 2.06
N VAL A 135 27.34 -2.39 1.69
CA VAL A 135 28.76 -2.01 1.59
C VAL A 135 29.45 -2.08 2.95
N GLU A 136 28.82 -1.57 4.01
CA GLU A 136 29.36 -1.58 5.37
C GLU A 136 29.54 -3.01 5.89
N PHE A 137 28.52 -3.87 5.73
CA PHE A 137 28.60 -5.28 6.13
C PHE A 137 29.58 -6.10 5.27
N SER A 138 29.79 -5.71 4.01
CA SER A 138 30.71 -6.42 3.10
C SER A 138 32.15 -6.48 3.61
N HIS A 139 32.57 -5.56 4.50
CA HIS A 139 33.88 -5.63 5.16
C HIS A 139 34.02 -6.88 6.01
N THR A 140 32.99 -7.22 6.81
CA THR A 140 32.99 -8.42 7.66
C THR A 140 33.06 -9.70 6.82
N VAL A 141 32.41 -9.71 5.65
CA VAL A 141 32.47 -10.84 4.70
C VAL A 141 33.88 -10.96 4.09
N ARG A 142 34.49 -9.84 3.69
CA ARG A 142 35.79 -9.82 3.00
C ARG A 142 36.98 -10.06 3.92
N GLU A 143 36.91 -9.64 5.18
CA GLU A 143 37.89 -9.99 6.22
C GLU A 143 38.08 -11.51 6.32
N ARG A 144 36.98 -12.27 6.21
CA ARG A 144 37.02 -13.73 6.25
C ARG A 144 37.49 -14.36 4.93
N LEU A 145 37.16 -13.77 3.79
CA LEU A 145 37.51 -14.28 2.45
C LEU A 145 38.92 -13.86 1.97
N SER A 146 39.67 -13.06 2.73
CA SER A 146 41.08 -12.71 2.47
C SER A 146 41.35 -12.00 1.13
N TYR A 147 40.54 -10.99 0.77
CA TYR A 147 40.76 -10.15 -0.44
C TYR A 147 41.40 -8.77 -0.12
N PRO A 148 42.74 -8.67 0.04
CA PRO A 148 43.40 -7.51 0.64
C PRO A 148 43.36 -6.21 -0.19
N ARG A 149 43.29 -6.32 -1.53
CA ARG A 149 43.26 -5.12 -2.42
C ARG A 149 41.92 -4.39 -2.35
N LEU A 150 40.82 -5.15 -2.28
CA LEU A 150 39.47 -4.60 -2.21
C LEU A 150 39.14 -4.07 -0.81
N LEU A 151 39.71 -4.67 0.24
CA LEU A 151 39.61 -4.17 1.62
C LEU A 151 40.16 -2.75 1.75
N LYS A 152 41.39 -2.50 1.30
CA LYS A 152 42.00 -1.15 1.33
C LYS A 152 41.20 -0.09 0.56
N ALA A 153 40.58 -0.47 -0.56
CA ALA A 153 39.76 0.42 -1.36
C ALA A 153 38.47 0.82 -0.62
N VAL A 154 37.80 -0.14 0.03
CA VAL A 154 36.55 0.16 0.75
C VAL A 154 36.82 0.81 2.11
N GLU A 155 37.93 0.51 2.78
CA GLU A 155 38.32 1.17 4.05
C GLU A 155 38.49 2.69 3.86
N LYS A 156 39.12 3.10 2.76
CA LYS A 156 39.36 4.52 2.44
C LYS A 156 38.06 5.31 2.21
N VAL A 157 37.02 4.65 1.71
CA VAL A 157 35.72 5.29 1.40
C VAL A 157 34.68 5.01 2.50
N SER A 158 34.97 4.10 3.44
CA SER A 158 34.02 3.65 4.46
C SER A 158 33.46 4.79 5.30
N ILE A 159 34.27 5.80 5.63
CA ILE A 159 33.80 6.95 6.41
C ILE A 159 32.78 7.81 5.64
N VAL A 160 32.95 7.95 4.33
CA VAL A 160 32.00 8.66 3.46
C VAL A 160 30.68 7.90 3.42
N PHE A 161 30.73 6.57 3.27
CA PHE A 161 29.53 5.74 3.30
C PHE A 161 28.84 5.75 4.67
N VAL A 162 29.57 5.76 5.78
CA VAL A 162 28.99 5.87 7.12
C VAL A 162 28.27 7.22 7.30
N ILE A 163 28.91 8.34 6.90
CA ILE A 163 28.28 9.66 6.97
C ILE A 163 27.04 9.71 6.08
N LEU A 164 27.14 9.20 4.85
CA LEU A 164 26.01 9.12 3.92
C LEU A 164 24.89 8.23 4.50
N GLY A 165 25.23 7.11 5.12
CA GLY A 165 24.28 6.22 5.78
C GLY A 165 23.53 6.90 6.92
N ILE A 166 24.24 7.68 7.75
CA ILE A 166 23.62 8.45 8.83
C ILE A 166 22.70 9.54 8.27
N ALA A 167 23.13 10.26 7.22
CA ALA A 167 22.32 11.29 6.57
C ALA A 167 21.05 10.68 5.94
N LEU A 168 21.19 9.62 5.15
CA LEU A 168 20.07 8.91 4.51
C LEU A 168 19.13 8.27 5.55
N SER A 169 19.65 7.76 6.66
CA SER A 169 18.82 7.20 7.72
C SER A 169 18.04 8.29 8.46
N THR A 170 18.66 9.46 8.69
CA THR A 170 17.98 10.62 9.25
C THR A 170 16.84 11.06 8.36
N LEU A 171 17.10 11.22 7.05
CA LEU A 171 16.08 11.53 6.05
C LEU A 171 14.97 10.49 6.11
N HIS A 172 15.27 9.23 5.84
CA HIS A 172 14.27 8.16 5.81
C HIS A 172 13.34 8.09 7.04
N GLN A 173 13.91 8.12 8.26
CA GLN A 173 13.12 8.03 9.49
C GLN A 173 12.22 9.26 9.65
N SER A 174 12.70 10.44 9.24
CA SER A 174 11.91 11.67 9.26
C SER A 174 10.85 11.73 8.16
N SER A 175 11.18 11.36 6.91
CA SER A 175 10.25 11.36 5.77
C SER A 175 9.11 10.34 5.98
N LEU A 176 9.38 9.23 6.68
CA LEU A 176 8.34 8.30 7.10
C LEU A 176 7.34 8.95 8.08
N GLY A 177 7.79 9.87 8.93
CA GLY A 177 6.89 10.70 9.75
C GLY A 177 6.14 11.74 8.90
N THR A 178 6.81 12.37 7.93
CA THR A 178 6.21 13.33 6.99
C THR A 178 5.07 12.72 6.18
N LEU A 179 5.15 11.43 5.86
CA LEU A 179 4.10 10.67 5.19
C LEU A 179 2.72 10.83 5.86
N PHE A 180 2.69 10.90 7.19
CA PHE A 180 1.47 11.01 7.98
C PHE A 180 1.00 12.46 8.18
N LEU A 181 1.76 13.47 7.73
CA LEU A 181 1.27 14.85 7.66
C LEU A 181 0.21 15.03 6.57
N ALA A 182 0.16 14.11 5.60
CA ALA A 182 -0.85 14.09 4.54
C ALA A 182 -2.23 13.59 5.01
N THR A 183 -2.38 13.16 6.27
CA THR A 183 -3.63 12.61 6.81
C THR A 183 -4.23 13.42 7.98
N PRO A 184 -4.30 14.76 7.91
CA PRO A 184 -4.69 15.61 9.05
C PRO A 184 -6.09 15.34 9.60
N TYR A 185 -7.04 14.99 8.71
CA TYR A 185 -8.43 14.73 9.07
C TYR A 185 -8.74 13.24 9.29
N ARG A 186 -7.81 12.34 8.91
CA ARG A 186 -7.96 10.90 9.13
C ARG A 186 -7.31 10.47 10.44
N LEU A 187 -6.20 11.06 10.82
CA LEU A 187 -5.47 10.65 12.02
C LEU A 187 -6.05 11.32 13.27
N HIS A 188 -6.35 10.53 14.30
CA HIS A 188 -6.90 11.07 15.54
C HIS A 188 -5.97 12.14 16.16
N PRO A 189 -6.49 13.25 16.73
CA PRO A 189 -5.68 14.40 17.15
C PRO A 189 -4.59 14.09 18.18
N LEU A 190 -4.76 13.03 18.99
CA LEU A 190 -3.72 12.55 19.91
C LEU A 190 -2.48 12.03 19.18
N TRP A 191 -2.61 11.47 17.97
CA TRP A 191 -1.50 10.97 17.16
C TRP A 191 -0.96 12.01 16.17
N TYR A 192 -1.84 12.84 15.61
CA TYR A 192 -1.46 13.88 14.66
C TYR A 192 -0.69 15.04 15.29
N SER A 193 0.48 15.36 14.72
CA SER A 193 1.35 16.47 15.11
C SER A 193 2.27 16.84 13.95
N ASP A 194 2.53 18.14 13.76
CA ASP A 194 3.52 18.62 12.79
C ASP A 194 4.95 18.18 13.16
N LEU A 195 5.18 17.77 14.41
CA LEU A 195 6.46 17.23 14.88
C LEU A 195 6.64 15.74 14.56
N LEU A 196 5.71 15.07 13.89
CA LEU A 196 5.81 13.65 13.53
C LEU A 196 7.16 13.26 12.90
N PRO A 197 7.73 14.00 11.93
CA PRO A 197 9.04 13.69 11.36
C PRO A 197 10.15 13.63 12.42
N LEU A 198 10.17 14.59 13.34
CA LEU A 198 11.17 14.65 14.41
C LEU A 198 10.95 13.54 15.45
N LEU A 199 9.70 13.30 15.86
CA LEU A 199 9.36 12.25 16.82
C LEU A 199 9.72 10.87 16.29
N PHE A 200 9.51 10.62 14.99
CA PHE A 200 9.87 9.34 14.36
C PHE A 200 11.38 9.12 14.35
N PHE A 201 12.15 10.15 14.02
CA PHE A 201 13.61 10.09 14.06
C PHE A 201 14.16 9.85 15.48
N ILE A 202 13.72 10.62 16.48
CA ILE A 202 14.17 10.48 17.88
C ILE A 202 13.86 9.08 18.41
N THR A 203 12.65 8.60 18.18
CA THR A 203 12.24 7.25 18.64
C THR A 203 13.02 6.15 17.94
N ALA A 204 13.41 6.31 16.66
CA ALA A 204 14.25 5.33 15.97
C ALA A 204 15.65 5.18 16.59
N ILE A 205 16.25 6.27 17.09
CA ILE A 205 17.54 6.22 17.82
C ILE A 205 17.39 5.49 19.15
N GLY A 206 16.38 5.87 19.93
CA GLY A 206 16.11 5.30 21.25
C GLY A 206 15.78 3.81 21.15
N LEU A 207 14.93 3.45 20.18
CA LEU A 207 14.54 2.07 19.93
C LEU A 207 15.70 1.26 19.33
N GLY A 208 16.47 1.80 18.40
CA GLY A 208 17.63 1.12 17.80
C GLY A 208 18.63 0.62 18.84
N CYS A 209 18.92 1.44 19.86
CA CYS A 209 19.74 1.04 21.02
C CYS A 209 19.15 -0.16 21.79
N LEU A 210 17.83 -0.21 21.95
CA LEU A 210 17.14 -1.28 22.68
C LEU A 210 16.97 -2.54 21.84
N THR A 211 16.79 -2.41 20.53
CA THR A 211 16.70 -3.55 19.62
C THR A 211 18.03 -4.30 19.56
N ILE A 212 19.16 -3.62 19.37
CA ILE A 212 20.46 -4.32 19.38
C ILE A 212 20.75 -4.93 20.76
N THR A 213 20.32 -4.28 21.84
CA THR A 213 20.41 -4.85 23.18
C THR A 213 19.60 -6.15 23.28
N TRP A 214 18.36 -6.15 22.79
CA TRP A 214 17.48 -7.31 22.80
C TRP A 214 18.07 -8.47 21.99
N VAL A 215 18.50 -8.20 20.75
CA VAL A 215 19.12 -9.18 19.86
C VAL A 215 20.39 -9.75 20.48
N ALA A 216 21.26 -8.91 21.04
CA ALA A 216 22.47 -9.36 21.72
C ALA A 216 22.14 -10.29 22.90
N LEU A 217 21.18 -9.94 23.76
CA LEU A 217 20.78 -10.76 24.90
C LEU A 217 20.20 -12.12 24.48
N VAL A 218 19.33 -12.13 23.47
CA VAL A 218 18.74 -13.37 22.93
C VAL A 218 19.83 -14.28 22.36
N LEU A 219 20.70 -13.76 21.51
CA LEU A 219 21.74 -14.56 20.86
C LEU A 219 22.75 -15.10 21.86
N HIS A 220 23.25 -14.28 22.78
CA HIS A 220 24.16 -14.73 23.82
C HIS A 220 23.54 -15.82 24.71
N ARG A 221 22.23 -15.77 24.96
CA ARG A 221 21.51 -16.85 25.66
C ARG A 221 21.29 -18.12 24.82
N VAL A 222 21.14 -17.99 23.51
CA VAL A 222 20.99 -19.12 22.59
C VAL A 222 22.31 -19.87 22.40
N TYR A 223 23.42 -19.15 22.34
CA TYR A 223 24.77 -19.71 22.21
C TYR A 223 25.48 -20.00 23.55
N ASP A 224 24.81 -19.73 24.68
CA ASP A 224 25.32 -19.95 26.05
C ASP A 224 26.67 -19.23 26.30
N VAL A 225 26.74 -17.95 25.92
CA VAL A 225 27.88 -17.05 26.08
C VAL A 225 27.45 -15.81 26.89
N GLU A 226 28.37 -15.18 27.62
CA GLU A 226 28.08 -13.96 28.36
C GLU A 226 27.93 -12.73 27.44
N PRO A 227 26.83 -11.96 27.58
CA PRO A 227 26.61 -10.74 26.80
C PRO A 227 27.51 -9.59 27.27
N PRO A 228 27.89 -8.66 26.36
CA PRO A 228 28.72 -7.51 26.70
C PRO A 228 27.92 -6.45 27.49
N MET A 229 27.62 -6.73 28.76
CA MET A 229 26.77 -5.89 29.61
C MET A 229 27.29 -4.46 29.80
N GLY A 230 28.61 -4.27 29.71
CA GLY A 230 29.22 -2.95 29.69
C GLY A 230 28.70 -2.09 28.53
N ALA A 231 28.65 -2.60 27.31
CA ALA A 231 28.11 -1.87 26.16
C ALA A 231 26.58 -1.68 26.31
N ILE A 232 25.86 -2.75 26.68
CA ILE A 232 24.40 -2.75 26.85
C ILE A 232 23.92 -1.71 27.87
N SER A 233 24.50 -1.68 29.07
CA SER A 233 24.15 -0.70 30.11
C SER A 233 24.46 0.74 29.67
N GLY A 234 25.49 0.92 28.83
CA GLY A 234 25.80 2.19 28.18
C GLY A 234 24.71 2.62 27.20
N LEU A 235 24.25 1.72 26.34
CA LEU A 235 23.17 1.99 25.37
C LEU A 235 21.83 2.25 26.06
N ALA A 236 21.54 1.55 27.15
CA ALA A 236 20.34 1.78 27.96
C ALA A 236 20.27 3.21 28.51
N ARG A 237 21.41 3.82 28.90
CA ARG A 237 21.44 5.23 29.32
C ARG A 237 21.15 6.19 28.17
N ILE A 238 21.71 5.93 26.99
CA ILE A 238 21.47 6.74 25.79
C ILE A 238 19.98 6.65 25.42
N SER A 239 19.45 5.42 25.36
CA SER A 239 18.04 5.19 25.06
C SER A 239 17.11 5.86 26.07
N ALA A 240 17.41 5.79 27.37
CA ALA A 240 16.61 6.47 28.40
C ALA A 240 16.57 7.99 28.21
N ALA A 241 17.70 8.62 27.83
CA ALA A 241 17.73 10.05 27.56
C ALA A 241 16.94 10.42 26.29
N VAL A 242 17.11 9.65 25.22
CA VAL A 242 16.46 9.90 23.92
C VAL A 242 14.95 9.66 24.00
N LEU A 243 14.50 8.56 24.61
CA LEU A 243 13.08 8.28 24.82
C LEU A 243 12.46 9.22 25.86
N GLY A 244 13.23 9.69 26.84
CA GLY A 244 12.83 10.75 27.75
C GLY A 244 12.56 12.08 27.01
N LEU A 245 13.45 12.47 26.08
CA LEU A 245 13.24 13.62 25.22
C LEU A 245 11.98 13.46 24.35
N PHE A 246 11.77 12.27 23.78
CA PHE A 246 10.54 11.96 23.06
C PHE A 246 9.29 12.21 23.91
N LEU A 247 9.26 11.73 25.17
CA LEU A 247 8.12 11.96 26.07
C LEU A 247 7.89 13.46 26.31
N VAL A 248 8.94 14.22 26.58
CA VAL A 248 8.84 15.68 26.82
C VAL A 248 8.29 16.39 25.58
N LEU A 249 8.85 16.11 24.40
CA LEU A 249 8.39 16.73 23.16
C LEU A 249 6.95 16.32 22.84
N ARG A 250 6.61 15.05 23.05
CA ARG A 250 5.29 14.51 22.74
C ARG A 250 4.19 15.12 23.61
N PHE A 251 4.38 15.15 24.92
CA PHE A 251 3.40 15.75 25.82
C PHE A 251 3.41 17.28 25.74
N GLY A 252 4.57 17.90 25.54
CA GLY A 252 4.68 19.33 25.30
C GLY A 252 3.87 19.77 24.07
N ASP A 253 3.99 19.04 22.97
CA ASP A 253 3.21 19.27 21.75
C ASP A 253 1.69 19.17 21.97
N ILE A 254 1.23 18.13 22.67
CA ILE A 254 -0.20 17.94 22.97
C ILE A 254 -0.75 19.10 23.82
N VAL A 255 0.02 19.56 24.81
CA VAL A 255 -0.38 20.68 25.68
C VAL A 255 -0.41 21.99 24.90
N LEU A 256 0.64 22.29 24.13
CA LEU A 256 0.74 23.52 23.33
C LEU A 256 -0.32 23.58 22.23
N ALA A 257 -0.69 22.44 21.65
CA ALA A 257 -1.77 22.35 20.66
C ALA A 257 -3.19 22.41 21.28
N GLY A 258 -3.33 22.56 22.61
CA GLY A 258 -4.62 22.61 23.28
C GLY A 258 -5.37 21.27 23.34
N LYS A 259 -4.69 20.15 23.02
CA LYS A 259 -5.28 18.81 22.92
C LYS A 259 -5.25 18.00 24.22
N ALA A 260 -4.70 18.57 25.29
CA ALA A 260 -4.57 17.91 26.60
C ALA A 260 -5.87 17.31 27.16
N PRO A 261 -7.07 17.91 27.00
CA PRO A 261 -8.31 17.31 27.47
C PRO A 261 -8.60 15.92 26.88
N LEU A 262 -8.15 15.64 25.65
CA LEU A 262 -8.34 14.35 24.98
C LEU A 262 -7.60 13.20 25.68
N LEU A 263 -6.60 13.50 26.52
CA LEU A 263 -5.89 12.49 27.32
C LEU A 263 -6.73 11.92 28.47
N LEU A 264 -7.87 12.56 28.78
CA LEU A 264 -8.73 12.23 29.91
C LEU A 264 -10.14 11.80 29.47
N VAL A 265 -10.46 11.86 28.17
CA VAL A 265 -11.76 11.44 27.64
C VAL A 265 -11.82 9.90 27.62
N PRO A 266 -12.68 9.26 28.42
CA PRO A 266 -12.75 7.81 28.46
C PRO A 266 -13.15 7.23 27.09
N GLY A 267 -12.35 6.29 26.60
CA GLY A 267 -12.59 5.64 25.31
C GLY A 267 -11.42 4.73 24.90
N TRP A 268 -11.59 4.03 23.77
CA TRP A 268 -10.56 3.18 23.17
C TRP A 268 -9.27 3.98 22.88
N GLU A 269 -9.42 5.20 22.36
CA GLU A 269 -8.30 6.07 21.95
C GLU A 269 -7.42 6.46 23.13
N MET A 270 -8.04 6.87 24.23
CA MET A 270 -7.33 7.22 25.45
C MET A 270 -6.58 6.01 26.02
N ALA A 271 -7.26 4.86 26.14
CA ALA A 271 -6.66 3.64 26.69
C ALA A 271 -5.47 3.15 25.84
N ASN A 272 -5.65 3.14 24.51
CA ASN A 272 -4.63 2.74 23.56
C ASN A 272 -3.42 3.70 23.59
N PHE A 273 -3.67 5.02 23.62
CA PHE A 273 -2.61 6.03 23.73
C PHE A 273 -1.78 5.85 25.01
N TRP A 274 -2.42 5.69 26.16
CA TRP A 274 -1.70 5.49 27.43
C TRP A 274 -0.94 4.16 27.48
N LEU A 275 -1.54 3.07 27.00
CA LEU A 275 -0.88 1.78 26.91
C LEU A 275 0.37 1.85 26.03
N GLU A 276 0.23 2.46 24.87
CA GLU A 276 1.32 2.68 23.91
C GLU A 276 2.45 3.50 24.52
N VAL A 277 2.16 4.68 25.09
CA VAL A 277 3.16 5.56 25.70
C VAL A 277 3.84 4.89 26.91
N LEU A 278 3.06 4.15 27.70
CA LEU A 278 3.56 3.40 28.85
C LEU A 278 4.59 2.36 28.41
N LEU A 279 4.24 1.49 27.47
CA LEU A 279 5.10 0.40 27.03
C LEU A 279 6.29 0.88 26.22
N SER A 280 6.09 1.89 25.36
CA SER A 280 7.10 2.33 24.40
C SER A 280 8.22 3.16 25.01
N ALA A 281 7.89 4.03 25.97
CA ALA A 281 8.84 5.00 26.49
C ALA A 281 8.75 5.18 28.02
N ALA A 282 7.58 5.39 28.61
CA ALA A 282 7.50 5.77 30.03
C ALA A 282 8.03 4.66 30.96
N LEU A 283 7.60 3.42 30.78
CA LEU A 283 8.09 2.28 31.55
C LEU A 283 9.57 1.97 31.25
N PRO A 284 10.02 1.86 29.97
CA PRO A 284 11.43 1.68 29.66
C PRO A 284 12.34 2.75 30.27
N VAL A 285 11.99 4.04 30.16
CA VAL A 285 12.78 5.15 30.72
C VAL A 285 12.88 5.02 32.24
N ALA A 286 11.75 4.85 32.94
CA ALA A 286 11.74 4.74 34.40
C ALA A 286 12.57 3.55 34.93
N LEU A 287 12.49 2.40 34.26
CA LEU A 287 13.27 1.22 34.63
C LEU A 287 14.75 1.39 34.29
N MET A 288 15.06 1.92 33.11
CA MET A 288 16.43 2.20 32.70
C MET A 288 17.08 3.30 33.53
N SER A 289 16.36 4.22 34.19
CA SER A 289 16.98 5.20 35.09
C SER A 289 17.65 4.53 36.30
N ARG A 290 17.23 3.31 36.68
CA ARG A 290 17.78 2.57 37.81
C ARG A 290 18.98 1.73 37.40
N ARG A 291 20.16 2.04 37.95
CA ARG A 291 21.43 1.34 37.64
C ARG A 291 21.33 -0.19 37.80
N ARG A 292 20.72 -0.65 38.89
CA ARG A 292 20.52 -2.08 39.19
C ARG A 292 19.80 -2.84 38.07
N LEU A 293 18.84 -2.19 37.39
CA LEU A 293 18.08 -2.81 36.30
C LEU A 293 18.87 -2.78 34.99
N ARG A 294 19.60 -1.70 34.69
CA ARG A 294 20.46 -1.62 33.50
C ARG A 294 21.59 -2.64 33.47
N GLU A 295 22.07 -3.05 34.64
CA GLU A 295 23.15 -4.02 34.78
C GLU A 295 22.64 -5.48 34.81
N SER A 296 21.33 -5.70 34.86
CA SER A 296 20.73 -7.03 34.84
C SER A 296 20.36 -7.47 33.41
N PRO A 297 20.87 -8.60 32.90
CA PRO A 297 20.51 -9.11 31.58
C PRO A 297 19.01 -9.40 31.44
N VAL A 298 18.38 -9.95 32.49
CA VAL A 298 16.95 -10.30 32.48
C VAL A 298 16.08 -9.05 32.48
N ALA A 299 16.42 -8.05 33.30
CA ALA A 299 15.68 -6.80 33.30
C ALA A 299 15.80 -6.08 31.96
N MET A 300 17.00 -6.01 31.38
CA MET A 300 17.20 -5.39 30.06
C MET A 300 16.46 -6.11 28.94
N PHE A 301 16.36 -7.45 28.99
CA PHE A 301 15.54 -8.20 28.04
C PHE A 301 14.08 -7.75 28.06
N TRP A 302 13.47 -7.66 29.24
CA TRP A 302 12.06 -7.26 29.38
C TRP A 302 11.84 -5.77 29.10
N ILE A 303 12.77 -4.91 29.51
CA ILE A 303 12.75 -3.46 29.19
C ILE A 303 12.76 -3.26 27.67
N SER A 304 13.72 -3.87 26.97
CA SER A 304 13.78 -3.77 25.51
C SER A 304 12.56 -4.39 24.85
N THR A 305 12.04 -5.51 25.36
CA THR A 305 10.82 -6.14 24.83
C THR A 305 9.61 -5.21 24.94
N SER A 306 9.41 -4.58 26.11
CA SER A 306 8.35 -3.59 26.31
C SER A 306 8.48 -2.45 25.31
N ALA A 307 9.67 -1.88 25.15
CA ALA A 307 9.90 -0.76 24.25
C ALA A 307 9.65 -1.12 22.78
N ILE A 308 10.10 -2.30 22.33
CA ILE A 308 9.85 -2.80 20.96
C ILE A 308 8.36 -2.97 20.74
N VAL A 309 7.66 -3.69 21.62
CA VAL A 309 6.21 -3.92 21.50
C VAL A 309 5.43 -2.60 21.53
N GLY A 310 5.74 -1.72 22.48
CA GLY A 310 5.06 -0.43 22.61
C GLY A 310 5.32 0.51 21.43
N MET A 311 6.55 0.55 20.92
CA MET A 311 6.89 1.40 19.77
C MET A 311 6.35 0.82 18.45
N SER A 312 6.28 -0.50 18.32
CA SER A 312 5.54 -1.14 17.22
C SER A 312 4.05 -0.80 17.29
N LEU A 313 3.44 -0.83 18.48
CA LEU A 313 2.06 -0.37 18.67
C LEU A 313 1.90 1.11 18.28
N ASN A 314 2.86 1.98 18.64
CA ASN A 314 2.85 3.37 18.20
C ASN A 314 2.80 3.51 16.68
N ARG A 315 3.63 2.74 15.97
CA ARG A 315 3.65 2.78 14.51
C ARG A 315 2.40 2.20 13.88
N ILE A 316 1.84 1.13 14.44
CA ILE A 316 0.56 0.56 14.00
C ILE A 316 -0.60 1.54 14.26
N ASN A 317 -0.57 2.26 15.39
CA ASN A 317 -1.55 3.29 15.70
C ASN A 317 -1.51 4.41 14.67
N VAL A 318 -0.33 5.00 14.43
CA VAL A 318 -0.17 6.08 13.44
C VAL A 318 -0.51 5.61 12.02
N ALA A 319 -0.16 4.36 11.66
CA ALA A 319 -0.34 3.84 10.31
C ALA A 319 -1.75 3.34 9.98
N GLY A 320 -2.62 3.16 10.98
CA GLY A 320 -3.95 2.61 10.74
C GLY A 320 -4.94 2.77 11.90
N LEU A 321 -4.62 2.24 13.10
CA LEU A 321 -5.63 2.15 14.17
C LEU A 321 -6.17 3.52 14.63
N ALA A 322 -5.33 4.56 14.61
CA ALA A 322 -5.75 5.92 14.96
C ALA A 322 -6.60 6.59 13.87
N THR A 323 -6.91 5.90 12.76
CA THR A 323 -7.83 6.38 11.73
C THR A 323 -9.25 5.84 11.86
N LEU A 324 -9.45 4.75 12.64
CA LEU A 324 -10.72 4.02 12.75
C LEU A 324 -11.90 4.91 13.17
N HIS A 325 -11.67 5.88 14.06
CA HIS A 325 -12.71 6.82 14.47
C HIS A 325 -13.20 7.72 13.32
N SER A 326 -12.28 8.17 12.47
CA SER A 326 -12.61 9.05 11.34
C SER A 326 -13.24 8.28 10.17
N THR A 327 -12.81 7.04 9.97
CA THR A 327 -13.21 6.24 8.82
C THR A 327 -14.46 5.40 9.06
N GLN A 328 -14.83 5.17 10.33
CA GLN A 328 -15.91 4.25 10.74
C GLN A 328 -15.76 2.82 10.16
N GLY A 329 -14.58 2.51 9.62
CA GLY A 329 -14.27 1.22 9.03
C GLY A 329 -13.80 0.23 10.10
N HIS A 330 -14.04 -1.05 9.85
CA HIS A 330 -13.50 -2.13 10.66
C HIS A 330 -12.40 -2.85 9.89
N TYR A 331 -11.26 -3.07 10.53
CA TYR A 331 -10.16 -3.87 10.02
C TYR A 331 -9.61 -4.74 11.15
N PHE A 332 -9.52 -6.03 10.88
CA PHE A 332 -8.83 -6.97 11.76
C PHE A 332 -7.96 -7.90 10.90
N PRO A 333 -6.64 -8.01 11.16
CA PRO A 333 -5.76 -8.79 10.30
C PRO A 333 -6.16 -10.26 10.29
N ILE A 334 -6.37 -10.82 9.11
CA ILE A 334 -6.62 -12.26 8.95
C ILE A 334 -5.33 -13.05 9.09
N TRP A 335 -5.45 -14.35 9.36
CA TRP A 335 -4.28 -15.20 9.60
C TRP A 335 -3.26 -15.20 8.44
N PRO A 336 -3.61 -15.10 7.15
CA PRO A 336 -2.62 -15.02 6.07
C PRO A 336 -1.74 -13.77 6.17
N GLU A 337 -2.28 -12.65 6.68
CA GLU A 337 -1.50 -11.43 6.90
C GLU A 337 -0.42 -11.65 7.98
N TRP A 338 -0.78 -12.35 9.06
CA TRP A 338 0.16 -12.76 10.10
C TRP A 338 1.19 -13.76 9.59
N ALA A 339 0.78 -14.73 8.76
CA ALA A 339 1.65 -15.73 8.17
C ALA A 339 2.77 -15.09 7.35
N VAL A 340 2.44 -14.12 6.48
CA VAL A 340 3.45 -13.38 5.70
C VAL A 340 4.35 -12.56 6.60
N THR A 341 3.79 -11.81 7.55
CA THR A 341 4.57 -10.94 8.44
C THR A 341 5.57 -11.73 9.28
N VAL A 342 5.10 -12.80 9.95
CA VAL A 342 5.94 -13.66 10.80
C VAL A 342 6.89 -14.51 9.95
N GLY A 343 6.45 -15.00 8.80
CA GLY A 343 7.28 -15.79 7.88
C GLY A 343 8.45 -14.98 7.32
N LEU A 344 8.22 -13.72 6.94
CA LEU A 344 9.28 -12.85 6.43
C LEU A 344 10.29 -12.47 7.52
N LEU A 345 9.82 -12.20 8.75
CA LEU A 345 10.68 -12.03 9.92
C LEU A 345 11.47 -13.30 10.24
N ALA A 346 10.87 -14.48 10.05
CA ALA A 346 11.55 -15.76 10.27
C ALA A 346 12.67 -16.00 9.24
N ILE A 347 12.43 -15.67 7.96
CA ILE A 347 13.47 -15.71 6.91
C ILE A 347 14.61 -14.74 7.25
N ALA A 348 14.28 -13.53 7.70
CA ALA A 348 15.27 -12.55 8.12
C ALA A 348 16.11 -13.03 9.30
N ALA A 349 15.47 -13.63 10.31
CA ALA A 349 16.14 -14.22 11.46
C ALA A 349 17.04 -15.41 11.06
N LEU A 350 16.60 -16.26 10.12
CA LEU A 350 17.42 -17.34 9.57
C LEU A 350 18.65 -16.80 8.83
N ALA A 351 18.48 -15.77 8.00
CA ALA A 351 19.58 -15.10 7.30
C ALA A 351 20.56 -14.43 8.28
N PHE A 352 20.04 -13.78 9.33
CA PHE A 352 20.85 -13.20 10.40
C PHE A 352 21.66 -14.28 11.13
N LEU A 353 21.02 -15.38 11.54
CA LEU A 353 21.70 -16.50 12.20
C LEU A 353 22.74 -17.15 11.30
N TYR A 354 22.45 -17.29 10.00
CA TYR A 354 23.41 -17.77 9.02
C TYR A 354 24.63 -16.86 8.97
N ALA A 355 24.44 -15.54 8.84
CA ALA A 355 25.55 -14.58 8.82
C ALA A 355 26.33 -14.58 10.15
N LEU A 356 25.65 -14.68 11.29
CA LEU A 356 26.29 -14.78 12.61
C LEU A 356 27.20 -16.01 12.75
N GLU A 357 26.77 -17.17 12.25
CA GLU A 357 27.54 -18.42 12.38
C GLU A 357 28.73 -18.49 11.40
N HIS A 358 28.63 -17.78 10.27
CA HIS A 358 29.62 -17.81 9.20
C HIS A 358 30.56 -16.59 9.19
N PHE A 359 30.25 -15.51 9.92
CA PHE A 359 31.05 -14.29 9.95
C PHE A 359 31.27 -13.80 11.39
N ASP A 360 32.36 -13.06 11.62
CA ASP A 360 32.72 -12.58 12.95
C ASP A 360 31.93 -11.31 13.32
N VAL A 361 30.67 -11.52 13.69
CA VAL A 361 29.69 -10.47 13.99
C VAL A 361 29.75 -10.02 15.46
N PHE A 362 29.81 -10.96 16.41
CA PHE A 362 29.95 -10.66 17.84
C PHE A 362 31.26 -11.24 18.38
N PRO A 363 32.10 -10.47 19.10
CA PRO A 363 33.41 -10.95 19.55
C PRO A 363 33.39 -12.20 20.43
N ASN A 364 32.34 -12.38 21.24
CA ASN A 364 32.25 -13.48 22.19
C ASN A 364 31.62 -14.76 21.59
N ILE A 365 30.97 -14.65 20.43
CA ILE A 365 30.32 -15.79 19.76
C ILE A 365 31.29 -16.31 18.69
N ASP A 366 32.26 -17.11 19.12
CA ASP A 366 33.26 -17.71 18.25
C ASP A 366 32.78 -19.04 17.63
N GLN A 367 33.58 -19.57 16.71
CA GLN A 367 33.30 -20.85 16.06
C GLN A 367 33.22 -22.03 17.05
N ALA A 368 33.90 -21.94 18.20
CA ALA A 368 33.83 -22.97 19.24
C ALA A 368 32.49 -22.93 19.99
N ALA A 369 31.97 -21.75 20.32
CA ALA A 369 30.64 -21.54 20.87
C ALA A 369 29.55 -22.00 19.89
N VAL A 370 29.67 -21.67 18.61
CA VAL A 370 28.74 -22.16 17.56
C VAL A 370 28.73 -23.69 17.50
N LYS A 371 29.90 -24.34 17.46
CA LYS A 371 29.99 -25.81 17.46
C LYS A 371 29.35 -26.43 18.70
N ARG A 372 29.62 -25.89 19.90
CA ARG A 372 29.02 -26.35 21.16
C ARG A 372 27.50 -26.20 21.17
N ALA A 373 26.95 -25.11 20.62
CA ALA A 373 25.51 -24.90 20.58
C ALA A 373 24.78 -25.91 19.66
N HIS A 374 25.45 -26.34 18.58
CA HIS A 374 24.93 -27.33 17.62
C HIS A 374 25.18 -28.78 18.03
N ASP A 375 26.04 -29.04 19.01
CA ASP A 375 26.29 -30.36 19.57
C ASP A 375 25.01 -30.88 20.27
N PRO A 376 24.44 -32.02 19.84
CA PRO A 376 23.29 -32.62 20.53
C PRO A 376 23.69 -33.24 21.88
N GLY A 377 24.98 -33.29 22.23
CA GLY A 377 25.51 -34.01 23.39
C GLY A 377 25.54 -35.52 23.16
N LYS A 378 25.90 -36.28 24.20
CA LYS A 378 25.81 -37.74 24.18
C LYS A 378 24.32 -38.15 24.23
N LEU A 379 23.77 -38.60 23.10
CA LEU A 379 22.43 -39.17 23.02
C LEU A 379 22.49 -40.66 23.41
N ASP A 380 21.51 -41.11 24.21
CA ASP A 380 21.36 -42.52 24.60
C ASP A 380 21.10 -43.39 23.33
N PRO A 381 21.92 -44.41 23.04
CA PRO A 381 21.76 -45.30 21.89
C PRO A 381 20.36 -45.93 21.76
N ALA A 382 19.64 -46.10 22.87
CA ALA A 382 18.32 -46.75 22.90
C ALA A 382 17.14 -45.80 22.66
N SER A 383 17.35 -44.48 22.54
CA SER A 383 16.24 -43.53 22.38
C SER A 383 15.80 -43.40 20.92
N TRP A 384 14.50 -43.24 20.68
CA TRP A 384 13.94 -42.95 19.34
C TRP A 384 14.57 -41.70 18.68
N ARG A 385 15.09 -40.78 19.50
CA ARG A 385 15.78 -39.56 19.05
C ARG A 385 17.10 -39.90 18.34
N THR A 386 17.69 -41.03 18.66
CA THR A 386 19.01 -41.44 18.19
C THR A 386 18.93 -42.02 16.77
N ILE A 387 17.78 -42.57 16.37
CA ILE A 387 17.50 -43.05 15.00
C ILE A 387 17.34 -41.89 14.01
N PHE A 388 16.73 -40.78 14.44
CA PHE A 388 16.47 -39.63 13.56
C PHE A 388 17.57 -38.54 13.59
N PHE A 389 18.30 -38.37 14.70
CA PHE A 389 19.15 -37.19 14.93
C PHE A 389 20.68 -37.41 14.91
N HIS A 390 21.17 -38.62 14.65
CA HIS A 390 22.62 -38.91 14.74
C HIS A 390 23.45 -38.66 13.46
N ALA A 391 22.81 -38.45 12.29
CA ALA A 391 23.53 -38.18 11.05
C ALA A 391 23.86 -36.68 10.88
N PRO A 392 25.00 -36.28 10.28
CA PRO A 392 25.30 -34.87 9.96
C PRO A 392 24.24 -34.23 9.04
N LEU A 393 23.54 -35.05 8.23
CA LEU A 393 22.40 -34.66 7.40
C LEU A 393 21.06 -34.59 8.15
N SER A 394 20.98 -35.01 9.42
CA SER A 394 19.72 -35.06 10.19
C SER A 394 19.13 -33.69 10.48
N SER A 395 19.98 -32.67 10.69
CA SER A 395 19.54 -31.30 10.94
C SER A 395 18.92 -30.67 9.68
N VAL A 396 19.56 -30.87 8.51
CA VAL A 396 19.03 -30.46 7.21
C VAL A 396 17.70 -31.15 6.93
N ARG A 397 17.60 -32.47 7.18
CA ARG A 397 16.34 -33.21 7.02
C ARG A 397 15.22 -32.70 7.92
N LEU A 398 15.52 -32.33 9.18
CA LEU A 398 14.53 -31.78 10.11
C LEU A 398 14.02 -30.40 9.65
N TYR A 399 14.92 -29.52 9.19
CA TYR A 399 14.52 -28.20 8.68
C TYR A 399 13.70 -28.31 7.40
N SER A 400 14.12 -29.15 6.45
CA SER A 400 13.37 -29.44 5.24
C SER A 400 12.01 -30.07 5.54
N LEU A 401 11.94 -30.99 6.50
CA LEU A 401 10.67 -31.58 6.94
C LEU A 401 9.74 -30.52 7.56
N ALA A 402 10.26 -29.66 8.44
CA ALA A 402 9.48 -28.58 9.05
C ALA A 402 8.94 -27.61 8.01
N LEU A 403 9.75 -27.25 7.01
CA LEU A 403 9.33 -26.43 5.87
C LEU A 403 8.21 -27.12 5.08
N VAL A 404 8.38 -28.38 4.68
CA VAL A 404 7.38 -29.12 3.89
C VAL A 404 6.06 -29.31 4.67
N LEU A 405 6.13 -29.62 5.96
CA LEU A 405 4.94 -29.71 6.82
C LEU A 405 4.22 -28.37 6.92
N ALA A 406 4.96 -27.26 7.03
CA ALA A 406 4.37 -25.93 7.04
C ALA A 406 3.69 -25.59 5.71
N LEU A 407 4.31 -25.96 4.57
CA LEU A 407 3.71 -25.76 3.25
C LEU A 407 2.37 -26.50 3.14
N GLY A 408 2.34 -27.79 3.48
CA GLY A 408 1.12 -28.61 3.42
C GLY A 408 0.03 -28.17 4.40
N PHE A 409 0.41 -27.77 5.61
CA PHE A 409 -0.53 -27.25 6.61
C PHE A 409 -1.10 -25.89 6.20
N ALA A 410 -0.27 -24.98 5.68
CA ALA A 410 -0.73 -23.69 5.16
C ALA A 410 -1.76 -23.87 4.06
N THR A 411 -1.49 -24.70 3.05
CA THR A 411 -2.42 -24.96 1.95
C THR A 411 -3.75 -25.55 2.42
N ALA A 412 -3.73 -26.39 3.46
CA ALA A 412 -4.94 -27.00 3.99
C ALA A 412 -5.82 -26.02 4.80
N CYS A 413 -5.23 -24.97 5.37
CA CYS A 413 -5.95 -23.99 6.20
C CYS A 413 -6.35 -22.72 5.44
N LEU A 414 -5.99 -22.60 4.15
CA LEU A 414 -6.26 -21.41 3.35
C LEU A 414 -7.74 -21.31 2.97
N PRO A 415 -8.32 -20.10 3.09
CA PRO A 415 -9.70 -19.87 2.68
C PRO A 415 -9.82 -19.98 1.15
N ASP A 416 -11.02 -20.30 0.67
CA ASP A 416 -11.28 -20.54 -0.75
C ASP A 416 -10.91 -19.33 -1.62
N ASN A 417 -11.15 -18.11 -1.14
CA ASN A 417 -10.76 -16.88 -1.84
C ASN A 417 -9.23 -16.73 -2.02
N ALA A 418 -8.42 -17.27 -1.10
CA ALA A 418 -6.97 -17.29 -1.26
C ALA A 418 -6.51 -18.29 -2.33
N ILE A 419 -7.25 -19.40 -2.49
CA ILE A 419 -6.91 -20.52 -3.38
C ILE A 419 -7.48 -20.32 -4.79
N TYR A 420 -8.68 -19.76 -4.93
CA TYR A 420 -9.38 -19.59 -6.20
C TYR A 420 -9.39 -18.14 -6.69
N GLY A 421 -8.95 -17.20 -5.85
CA GLY A 421 -8.97 -15.78 -6.11
C GLY A 421 -10.22 -15.09 -5.56
N VAL A 422 -10.16 -13.76 -5.53
CA VAL A 422 -11.27 -12.92 -5.06
C VAL A 422 -12.15 -12.56 -6.25
N GLU A 423 -13.46 -12.77 -6.11
CA GLU A 423 -14.42 -12.13 -7.02
C GLU A 423 -14.43 -10.63 -6.73
N PRO A 424 -14.11 -9.77 -7.71
CA PRO A 424 -14.13 -8.33 -7.49
C PRO A 424 -15.55 -7.88 -7.12
N GLU A 425 -15.67 -6.97 -6.16
CA GLU A 425 -16.96 -6.40 -5.78
C GLU A 425 -17.52 -5.56 -6.93
N LYS A 426 -18.78 -5.82 -7.29
CA LYS A 426 -19.45 -5.06 -8.34
C LYS A 426 -19.71 -3.63 -7.87
N THR A 427 -19.32 -2.65 -8.68
CA THR A 427 -19.60 -1.23 -8.45
C THR A 427 -20.74 -0.79 -9.37
N PRO A 428 -21.99 -0.70 -8.88
CA PRO A 428 -23.13 -0.41 -9.73
C PRO A 428 -23.04 0.99 -10.32
N THR A 429 -23.40 1.12 -11.59
CA THR A 429 -23.42 2.42 -12.27
C THR A 429 -24.71 3.18 -11.98
N ARG A 430 -24.64 4.50 -12.11
CA ARG A 430 -25.79 5.39 -11.93
C ARG A 430 -26.19 6.00 -13.26
N SER A 431 -27.48 6.19 -13.47
CA SER A 431 -27.97 6.94 -14.62
C SER A 431 -27.47 8.38 -14.58
N PRO A 432 -27.12 8.99 -15.72
CA PRO A 432 -26.84 10.42 -15.80
C PRO A 432 -27.99 11.23 -15.19
N ARG A 433 -27.68 12.29 -14.44
CA ARG A 433 -28.71 13.16 -13.85
C ARG A 433 -28.88 14.39 -14.73
N ALA A 434 -30.11 14.69 -15.13
CA ALA A 434 -30.40 15.97 -15.78
C ALA A 434 -30.24 17.10 -14.76
N VAL A 435 -29.44 18.10 -15.09
CA VAL A 435 -29.20 19.28 -14.27
C VAL A 435 -29.36 20.53 -15.13
N GLN A 436 -29.92 21.58 -14.53
CA GLN A 436 -30.00 22.88 -15.16
C GLN A 436 -28.88 23.77 -14.62
N LEU A 437 -28.12 24.36 -15.54
CA LEU A 437 -26.91 25.12 -15.25
C LEU A 437 -27.06 26.57 -15.68
N GLN A 438 -26.47 27.50 -14.92
CA GLN A 438 -26.34 28.87 -15.37
C GLN A 438 -25.06 29.02 -16.20
N LYS A 439 -25.19 29.49 -17.45
CA LYS A 439 -24.06 29.80 -18.32
C LYS A 439 -23.39 31.10 -17.85
N VAL A 440 -22.11 31.04 -17.50
CA VAL A 440 -21.30 32.21 -17.16
C VAL A 440 -20.53 32.63 -18.42
N GLN A 441 -20.68 33.89 -18.83
CA GLN A 441 -20.07 34.42 -20.06
C GLN A 441 -18.53 34.39 -19.99
N GLN A 442 -17.91 34.10 -21.13
CA GLN A 442 -16.57 33.52 -21.30
C GLN A 442 -15.38 34.51 -21.24
N ALA A 443 -14.24 34.01 -20.75
CA ALA A 443 -12.90 34.37 -21.26
C ALA A 443 -12.65 33.60 -22.59
N PRO A 444 -11.73 34.04 -23.47
CA PRO A 444 -11.67 33.55 -24.85
C PRO A 444 -11.22 32.09 -24.95
N GLY A 445 -12.06 31.26 -25.57
CA GLY A 445 -11.85 29.82 -25.78
C GLY A 445 -13.19 29.08 -25.66
N HIS A 446 -13.53 28.22 -26.62
CA HIS A 446 -14.86 27.63 -26.88
C HIS A 446 -15.49 26.73 -25.77
N ILE A 447 -15.05 26.82 -24.51
CA ILE A 447 -15.54 26.01 -23.38
C ILE A 447 -16.44 26.84 -22.47
N SER A 448 -17.74 26.56 -22.42
CA SER A 448 -18.71 27.28 -21.57
C SER A 448 -18.44 27.01 -20.09
N ARG A 449 -18.32 28.06 -19.25
CA ARG A 449 -18.30 27.92 -17.79
C ARG A 449 -19.74 27.86 -17.26
N PHE A 450 -19.97 26.99 -16.27
CA PHE A 450 -21.29 26.75 -15.68
C PHE A 450 -21.22 26.86 -14.17
N VAL A 451 -22.26 27.42 -13.56
CA VAL A 451 -22.44 27.47 -12.10
C VAL A 451 -23.80 26.88 -11.75
N PHE A 452 -23.88 26.17 -10.63
CA PHE A 452 -25.17 25.73 -10.08
C PHE A 452 -25.89 26.94 -9.47
N PRO A 453 -27.13 27.24 -9.88
CA PRO A 453 -27.86 28.36 -9.31
C PRO A 453 -28.09 28.16 -7.81
N ALA A 454 -27.71 29.14 -6.99
CA ALA A 454 -27.80 29.07 -5.52
C ALA A 454 -29.24 29.04 -4.98
N ALA A 455 -30.22 29.40 -5.81
CA ALA A 455 -31.65 29.33 -5.51
C ALA A 455 -32.45 29.19 -6.83
N PRO A 456 -33.70 28.67 -6.80
CA PRO A 456 -34.60 28.67 -7.95
C PRO A 456 -35.07 30.10 -8.25
N GLN A 457 -34.15 30.99 -8.63
CA GLN A 457 -34.48 32.27 -9.21
C GLN A 457 -34.88 32.04 -10.67
N GLN A 458 -35.97 32.69 -11.09
CA GLN A 458 -36.40 32.76 -12.50
C GLN A 458 -35.36 33.53 -13.31
N LEU A 459 -34.25 32.88 -13.63
CA LEU A 459 -33.28 33.39 -14.59
C LEU A 459 -33.93 33.35 -15.98
N PRO A 460 -33.68 34.35 -16.84
CA PRO A 460 -34.10 34.29 -18.24
C PRO A 460 -33.61 33.00 -18.89
N ALA A 461 -34.46 32.31 -19.65
CA ALA A 461 -34.15 31.02 -20.28
C ALA A 461 -32.85 31.03 -21.10
N VAL A 462 -32.44 32.20 -21.61
CA VAL A 462 -31.20 32.43 -22.37
C VAL A 462 -29.93 32.14 -21.57
N LEU A 463 -29.99 32.21 -20.23
CA LEU A 463 -28.85 31.97 -19.33
C LEU A 463 -28.84 30.55 -18.76
N LEU A 464 -29.85 29.74 -19.05
CA LEU A 464 -29.98 28.38 -18.56
C LEU A 464 -29.56 27.39 -19.64
N SER A 465 -28.82 26.37 -19.26
CA SER A 465 -28.47 25.24 -20.13
C SER A 465 -28.79 23.93 -19.43
N ASP A 466 -29.47 23.04 -20.13
CA ASP A 466 -29.75 21.69 -19.65
C ASP A 466 -28.56 20.79 -20.00
N ALA A 467 -28.03 20.11 -18.99
CA ALA A 467 -26.90 19.21 -19.14
C ALA A 467 -27.11 17.90 -18.41
N LEU A 468 -26.41 16.86 -18.85
CA LEU A 468 -26.30 15.60 -18.14
C LEU A 468 -25.08 15.67 -17.23
N LEU A 469 -25.31 15.49 -15.93
CA LEU A 469 -24.27 15.24 -14.94
C LEU A 469 -23.90 13.75 -15.02
N ILE A 470 -22.72 13.48 -15.56
CA ILE A 470 -22.18 12.13 -15.74
C ILE A 470 -21.06 11.92 -14.71
N ASP A 471 -21.21 10.87 -13.90
CA ASP A 471 -20.27 10.43 -12.87
C ASP A 471 -19.71 9.05 -13.26
N SER A 472 -18.75 9.05 -14.19
CA SER A 472 -18.19 7.83 -14.80
C SER A 472 -16.95 7.31 -14.07
N ASP A 473 -16.70 7.78 -12.85
CA ASP A 473 -15.58 7.36 -12.01
C ASP A 473 -15.92 7.30 -10.51
N ASP A 474 -17.18 7.57 -10.12
CA ASP A 474 -17.74 7.53 -8.75
C ASP A 474 -16.81 8.17 -7.70
N ASN A 475 -16.06 9.19 -8.11
CA ASN A 475 -15.05 9.85 -7.28
C ASN A 475 -15.42 11.31 -6.97
N GLY A 476 -16.62 11.75 -7.37
CA GLY A 476 -17.11 13.11 -7.18
C GLY A 476 -16.60 14.13 -8.20
N ARG A 477 -15.93 13.69 -9.29
CA ARG A 477 -15.55 14.54 -10.42
C ARG A 477 -16.49 14.31 -11.58
N TYR A 478 -17.31 15.31 -11.89
CA TYR A 478 -18.39 15.15 -12.87
C TYR A 478 -18.01 15.69 -14.24
N VAL A 479 -18.56 15.08 -15.27
CA VAL A 479 -18.65 15.66 -16.61
C VAL A 479 -20.03 16.27 -16.77
N LEU A 480 -20.07 17.57 -17.11
CA LEU A 480 -21.31 18.27 -17.48
C LEU A 480 -21.44 18.25 -18.99
N PHE A 481 -22.38 17.44 -19.49
CA PHE A 481 -22.56 17.20 -20.92
C PHE A 481 -23.85 17.85 -21.43
N GLU A 482 -23.73 18.97 -22.15
CA GLU A 482 -24.85 19.63 -22.85
C GLU A 482 -25.28 18.78 -24.07
N HIS A 483 -26.07 17.75 -23.84
CA HIS A 483 -26.43 16.74 -24.85
C HIS A 483 -27.00 17.37 -26.13
N ASP A 484 -27.97 18.28 -26.02
CA ASP A 484 -28.66 18.86 -27.18
C ASP A 484 -27.75 19.82 -27.96
N ALA A 485 -26.90 20.57 -27.27
CA ALA A 485 -25.91 21.42 -27.90
C ALA A 485 -24.85 20.58 -28.64
N HIS A 486 -24.46 19.44 -28.06
CA HIS A 486 -23.53 18.51 -28.69
C HIS A 486 -24.16 17.87 -29.94
N ALA A 487 -25.42 17.43 -29.85
CA ALA A 487 -26.17 16.89 -30.98
C ALA A 487 -26.32 17.90 -32.13
N ALA A 488 -26.59 19.18 -31.81
CA ALA A 488 -26.68 20.24 -32.81
C ALA A 488 -25.34 20.46 -33.54
N ARG A 489 -24.22 20.57 -32.79
CA ARG A 489 -22.87 20.72 -33.38
C ARG A 489 -22.48 19.53 -34.23
N LEU A 490 -22.80 18.33 -33.77
CA LEU A 490 -22.51 17.10 -34.51
C LEU A 490 -23.25 17.08 -35.86
N LYS A 491 -24.52 17.52 -35.87
CA LYS A 491 -25.32 17.65 -37.10
C LYS A 491 -24.72 18.67 -38.07
N GLU A 492 -24.20 19.80 -37.59
CA GLU A 492 -23.50 20.78 -38.42
C GLU A 492 -22.22 20.21 -39.06
N GLN A 493 -21.56 19.28 -38.37
CA GLN A 493 -20.37 18.56 -38.86
C GLN A 493 -20.72 17.34 -39.74
N GLY A 494 -22.00 17.11 -40.04
CA GLY A 494 -22.47 15.98 -40.84
C GLY A 494 -22.54 14.65 -40.11
N GLY A 495 -22.40 14.64 -38.78
CA GLY A 495 -22.57 13.45 -37.95
C GLY A 495 -24.02 13.19 -37.55
N THR A 496 -24.28 12.02 -36.96
CA THR A 496 -25.62 11.58 -36.53
C THR A 496 -25.59 11.09 -35.08
N CYS A 497 -26.76 10.90 -34.47
CA CYS A 497 -26.84 10.34 -33.11
C CYS A 497 -26.15 8.96 -33.00
N ALA A 498 -26.07 8.22 -34.11
CA ALA A 498 -25.38 6.93 -34.17
C ALA A 498 -23.87 7.03 -33.88
N SER A 499 -23.26 8.21 -34.07
CA SER A 499 -21.84 8.41 -33.73
C SER A 499 -21.53 8.15 -32.25
N CYS A 500 -22.51 8.33 -31.37
CA CYS A 500 -22.40 8.11 -29.93
C CYS A 500 -23.26 6.93 -29.42
N HIS A 501 -24.42 6.69 -30.04
CA HIS A 501 -25.32 5.58 -29.69
C HIS A 501 -25.05 4.36 -30.56
N HIS A 502 -24.32 3.40 -30.01
CA HIS A 502 -23.88 2.20 -30.74
C HIS A 502 -24.78 0.96 -30.58
N ALA A 503 -25.68 0.99 -29.60
CA ALA A 503 -26.61 -0.09 -29.31
C ALA A 503 -28.01 0.44 -29.09
N ASN A 504 -29.00 -0.24 -29.69
CA ASN A 504 -30.41 0.12 -29.59
C ASN A 504 -31.18 -0.92 -28.78
N GLU A 505 -32.18 -0.44 -28.06
CA GLU A 505 -33.21 -1.30 -27.46
C GLU A 505 -34.25 -1.73 -28.50
N PRO A 506 -35.03 -2.80 -28.22
CA PRO A 506 -36.18 -3.15 -29.04
C PRO A 506 -37.05 -1.93 -29.35
N LEU A 507 -37.57 -1.85 -30.58
CA LEU A 507 -38.29 -0.68 -31.11
C LEU A 507 -37.42 0.55 -31.39
N ALA A 508 -36.10 0.38 -31.55
CA ALA A 508 -35.14 1.43 -31.92
C ALA A 508 -35.09 2.60 -30.93
N GLN A 509 -35.22 2.31 -29.64
CA GLN A 509 -35.04 3.30 -28.58
C GLN A 509 -33.54 3.47 -28.30
N ALA A 510 -33.09 4.73 -28.21
CA ALA A 510 -31.71 5.04 -27.86
C ALA A 510 -31.43 4.63 -26.41
N THR A 511 -30.49 3.70 -26.23
CA THR A 511 -30.17 3.14 -24.92
C THR A 511 -29.17 4.03 -24.19
N SER A 512 -29.44 4.30 -22.92
CA SER A 512 -28.43 4.92 -22.04
C SER A 512 -27.34 3.92 -21.70
N CYS A 513 -26.07 4.31 -21.82
CA CYS A 513 -24.92 3.40 -21.65
C CYS A 513 -24.95 2.61 -20.33
N TYR A 514 -25.40 3.21 -19.22
CA TYR A 514 -25.42 2.54 -17.91
C TYR A 514 -26.29 1.25 -17.88
N ARG A 515 -27.22 1.08 -18.85
CA ARG A 515 -28.09 -0.11 -18.93
C ARG A 515 -27.33 -1.38 -19.33
N CYS A 516 -26.33 -1.24 -20.21
CA CYS A 516 -25.49 -2.37 -20.65
C CYS A 516 -24.15 -2.39 -19.91
N HIS A 517 -23.67 -1.22 -19.50
CA HIS A 517 -22.47 -1.03 -18.71
C HIS A 517 -22.88 -0.85 -17.24
N THR A 518 -23.37 -1.91 -16.62
CA THR A 518 -23.97 -1.88 -15.28
C THR A 518 -22.93 -1.81 -14.15
N ASP A 519 -21.68 -2.15 -14.44
CA ASP A 519 -20.55 -2.01 -13.54
C ASP A 519 -19.61 -0.88 -13.97
N MET A 520 -19.10 -0.13 -13.00
CA MET A 520 -18.26 1.04 -13.22
C MET A 520 -16.91 0.67 -13.84
N TYR A 521 -16.34 -0.48 -13.43
CA TYR A 521 -14.96 -0.86 -13.71
C TYR A 521 -14.83 -2.22 -14.39
N LEU A 522 -15.68 -3.17 -14.01
CA LEU A 522 -15.65 -4.55 -14.47
C LEU A 522 -16.41 -4.71 -15.78
N SER A 523 -16.01 -5.72 -16.56
CA SER A 523 -16.76 -6.10 -17.75
C SER A 523 -17.97 -6.95 -17.36
N GLU A 524 -19.12 -6.61 -17.90
CA GLU A 524 -20.40 -7.24 -17.60
C GLU A 524 -20.96 -8.00 -18.80
N ASP A 525 -21.64 -9.10 -18.50
CA ASP A 525 -22.33 -9.89 -19.52
C ASP A 525 -23.69 -9.25 -19.84
N ILE A 526 -23.88 -8.84 -21.09
CA ILE A 526 -25.16 -8.31 -21.57
C ILE A 526 -26.10 -9.43 -22.04
N PHE A 527 -25.62 -10.68 -22.11
CA PHE A 527 -26.42 -11.84 -22.48
C PHE A 527 -26.96 -12.58 -21.25
N SER A 528 -28.29 -12.67 -21.16
CA SER A 528 -28.96 -13.50 -20.17
C SER A 528 -29.33 -14.86 -20.76
N HIS A 529 -28.52 -15.89 -20.48
CA HIS A 529 -28.81 -17.26 -20.94
C HIS A 529 -30.18 -17.74 -20.46
N GLN A 530 -30.53 -17.47 -19.20
CA GLN A 530 -31.80 -17.88 -18.62
C GLN A 530 -32.99 -17.24 -19.37
N ALA A 531 -32.94 -15.93 -19.62
CA ALA A 531 -34.02 -15.25 -20.34
C ALA A 531 -34.22 -15.80 -21.76
N HIS A 532 -33.12 -16.13 -22.45
CA HIS A 532 -33.18 -16.71 -23.79
C HIS A 532 -33.72 -18.14 -23.78
N VAL A 533 -33.29 -18.98 -22.84
CA VAL A 533 -33.82 -20.35 -22.68
C VAL A 533 -35.31 -20.32 -22.37
N GLU A 534 -35.77 -19.43 -21.50
CA GLU A 534 -37.20 -19.29 -21.20
C GLU A 534 -38.01 -18.82 -22.42
N HIS A 535 -37.48 -17.86 -23.19
CA HIS A 535 -38.17 -17.34 -24.37
C HIS A 535 -38.21 -18.33 -25.56
N LEU A 536 -37.15 -19.11 -25.75
CA LEU A 536 -37.01 -20.04 -26.88
C LEU A 536 -37.58 -21.44 -26.61
N GLY A 537 -38.33 -21.62 -25.51
CA GLY A 537 -38.99 -22.90 -25.22
C GLY A 537 -38.08 -23.94 -24.56
N PHE A 538 -37.21 -23.49 -23.65
CA PHE A 538 -36.28 -24.29 -22.86
C PHE A 538 -35.34 -25.14 -23.74
N ASN A 539 -35.25 -26.44 -23.45
CA ASN A 539 -34.33 -27.35 -24.12
C ASN A 539 -34.57 -27.47 -25.63
N ALA A 540 -35.79 -27.21 -26.10
CA ALA A 540 -36.12 -27.23 -27.53
C ALA A 540 -35.44 -26.09 -28.30
N GLY A 541 -35.25 -24.93 -27.67
CA GLY A 541 -34.62 -23.75 -28.26
C GLY A 541 -33.09 -23.78 -28.26
N CYS A 542 -32.46 -24.74 -27.59
CA CYS A 542 -31.00 -24.82 -27.48
C CYS A 542 -30.27 -24.88 -28.82
N VAL A 543 -30.88 -25.51 -29.84
CA VAL A 543 -30.27 -25.68 -31.18
C VAL A 543 -30.17 -24.37 -31.96
N GLU A 544 -30.98 -23.36 -31.62
CA GLU A 544 -30.95 -22.03 -32.25
C GLU A 544 -29.64 -21.29 -31.90
N CYS A 545 -29.15 -21.47 -30.67
CA CYS A 545 -27.91 -20.87 -30.21
C CYS A 545 -26.70 -21.80 -30.33
N HIS A 546 -26.91 -23.12 -30.31
CA HIS A 546 -25.88 -24.16 -30.39
C HIS A 546 -26.16 -25.10 -31.56
N ALA A 547 -25.91 -24.59 -32.77
CA ALA A 547 -26.24 -25.29 -34.01
C ALA A 547 -25.52 -26.64 -34.18
N ASP A 548 -24.30 -26.78 -33.65
CA ASP A 548 -23.56 -28.04 -33.64
C ASP A 548 -23.51 -28.64 -32.22
N PRO A 549 -24.27 -29.71 -31.93
CA PRO A 549 -24.27 -30.36 -30.63
C PRO A 549 -22.97 -31.12 -30.32
N ALA A 550 -22.10 -31.35 -31.30
CA ALA A 550 -20.79 -31.97 -31.11
C ALA A 550 -19.73 -30.99 -30.60
N LEU A 551 -19.99 -29.67 -30.69
CA LEU A 551 -19.07 -28.64 -30.23
C LEU A 551 -19.37 -28.22 -28.78
N ALA A 552 -18.32 -27.81 -28.06
CA ALA A 552 -18.48 -27.26 -26.73
C ALA A 552 -19.34 -25.98 -26.79
N LYS A 553 -20.28 -25.86 -25.85
CA LYS A 553 -21.18 -24.71 -25.68
C LYS A 553 -20.45 -23.50 -25.10
N VAL A 554 -19.54 -22.94 -25.89
CA VAL A 554 -18.72 -21.77 -25.57
C VAL A 554 -18.96 -20.66 -26.59
N GLU A 555 -18.67 -19.41 -26.22
CA GLU A 555 -18.89 -18.21 -27.05
C GLU A 555 -18.43 -18.40 -28.51
N ALA A 556 -17.24 -18.98 -28.71
CA ALA A 556 -16.65 -19.23 -30.03
C ALA A 556 -17.54 -20.07 -30.97
N ASN A 557 -18.37 -20.96 -30.42
CA ASN A 557 -19.20 -21.90 -31.17
C ASN A 557 -20.70 -21.55 -31.13
N THR A 558 -21.08 -20.45 -30.50
CA THR A 558 -22.47 -19.98 -30.42
C THR A 558 -22.89 -19.13 -31.61
N THR A 559 -24.18 -19.06 -31.92
CA THR A 559 -24.71 -18.13 -32.93
C THR A 559 -24.49 -16.67 -32.48
N PRO A 560 -23.96 -15.76 -33.33
CA PRO A 560 -23.80 -14.36 -32.97
C PRO A 560 -25.14 -13.65 -32.70
N CYS A 561 -25.15 -12.71 -31.75
CA CYS A 561 -26.35 -11.94 -31.39
C CYS A 561 -26.98 -11.22 -32.60
N ALA A 562 -26.15 -10.65 -33.50
CA ALA A 562 -26.61 -9.91 -34.68
C ALA A 562 -27.39 -10.76 -35.70
N THR A 563 -27.26 -12.10 -35.66
CA THR A 563 -28.03 -13.00 -36.52
C THR A 563 -29.53 -12.94 -36.20
N CYS A 564 -29.88 -12.81 -34.92
CA CYS A 564 -31.27 -12.70 -34.45
C CYS A 564 -31.67 -11.25 -34.16
N HIS A 565 -30.72 -10.37 -33.88
CA HIS A 565 -30.95 -8.95 -33.57
C HIS A 565 -30.23 -8.03 -34.58
N PRO A 566 -30.69 -7.97 -35.84
CA PRO A 566 -30.02 -7.21 -36.91
C PRO A 566 -30.01 -5.69 -36.69
N GLY A 567 -30.92 -5.16 -35.85
CA GLY A 567 -31.00 -3.74 -35.49
C GLY A 567 -30.40 -3.39 -34.13
N MET A 568 -29.69 -4.32 -33.49
CA MET A 568 -29.08 -4.11 -32.18
C MET A 568 -27.94 -3.09 -32.22
N HIS A 569 -27.29 -2.93 -33.37
CA HIS A 569 -26.09 -2.11 -33.52
C HIS A 569 -26.22 -1.14 -34.69
N GLU A 570 -25.69 0.06 -34.49
CA GLU A 570 -25.60 1.08 -35.53
C GLU A 570 -24.23 1.05 -36.21
N GLY A 571 -24.22 0.83 -37.53
CA GLY A 571 -23.00 0.68 -38.34
C GLY A 571 -22.13 1.95 -38.42
N ASP A 572 -22.73 3.12 -38.20
CA ASP A 572 -22.07 4.43 -38.27
C ASP A 572 -21.47 4.89 -36.94
N SER A 573 -21.50 4.04 -35.91
CA SER A 573 -20.95 4.38 -34.59
C SER A 573 -19.42 4.48 -34.57
N LEU A 574 -18.91 5.39 -33.71
CA LEU A 574 -17.50 5.47 -33.37
C LEU A 574 -17.03 4.27 -32.55
N VAL A 575 -17.95 3.63 -31.81
CA VAL A 575 -17.69 2.39 -31.05
C VAL A 575 -17.81 1.21 -31.99
N LYS A 576 -16.70 0.86 -32.63
CA LYS A 576 -16.60 -0.30 -33.53
C LYS A 576 -16.17 -1.54 -32.74
N PRO A 577 -16.59 -2.75 -33.14
CA PRO A 577 -16.01 -3.98 -32.59
C PRO A 577 -14.49 -3.99 -32.82
N ALA A 578 -13.75 -4.57 -31.87
CA ALA A 578 -12.29 -4.50 -31.81
C ALA A 578 -11.55 -5.01 -33.07
N ASN A 579 -12.21 -5.78 -33.94
CA ASN A 579 -11.69 -6.15 -35.26
C ASN A 579 -12.80 -6.10 -36.33
N PRO A 580 -12.50 -5.62 -37.57
CA PRO A 580 -13.41 -5.71 -38.71
C PRO A 580 -13.67 -7.19 -39.04
N GLY A 581 -14.88 -7.68 -38.80
CA GLY A 581 -15.28 -9.07 -39.04
C GLY A 581 -15.32 -9.98 -37.81
N GLN A 582 -15.00 -9.49 -36.60
CA GLN A 582 -15.29 -10.22 -35.36
C GLN A 582 -16.70 -9.90 -34.83
N ARG A 583 -17.30 -10.92 -34.19
CA ARG A 583 -18.55 -10.82 -33.43
C ARG A 583 -18.35 -9.82 -32.29
N MET A 584 -19.29 -8.88 -32.11
CA MET A 584 -19.35 -8.10 -30.88
C MET A 584 -19.70 -9.09 -29.77
N GLY A 585 -18.77 -9.29 -28.82
CA GLY A 585 -18.93 -10.27 -27.75
C GLY A 585 -20.09 -9.89 -26.83
N HIS A 586 -20.56 -10.84 -26.03
CA HIS A 586 -21.59 -10.61 -25.03
C HIS A 586 -21.08 -9.81 -23.81
N LYS A 587 -19.81 -9.40 -23.82
CA LYS A 587 -19.18 -8.65 -22.73
C LYS A 587 -19.10 -7.16 -23.05
N ALA A 588 -19.82 -6.36 -22.28
CA ALA A 588 -19.65 -4.92 -22.24
C ALA A 588 -18.45 -4.57 -21.33
N PRO A 589 -17.54 -3.65 -21.71
CA PRO A 589 -16.52 -3.14 -20.81
C PRO A 589 -17.16 -2.36 -19.64
N GLY A 590 -16.39 -2.08 -18.58
CA GLY A 590 -16.86 -1.22 -17.49
C GLY A 590 -17.26 0.17 -17.99
N TYR A 591 -18.23 0.81 -17.34
CA TYR A 591 -18.81 2.09 -17.75
C TYR A 591 -17.78 3.20 -17.91
N LYS A 592 -16.80 3.28 -17.00
CA LYS A 592 -15.67 4.22 -17.09
C LYS A 592 -14.89 4.05 -18.39
N THR A 593 -14.52 2.81 -18.70
CA THR A 593 -13.76 2.48 -19.91
C THR A 593 -14.57 2.81 -21.15
N ALA A 594 -15.84 2.41 -21.19
CA ALA A 594 -16.73 2.69 -22.31
C ALA A 594 -16.87 4.20 -22.60
N MET A 595 -17.05 5.01 -21.55
CA MET A 595 -17.19 6.46 -21.68
C MET A 595 -15.89 7.12 -22.13
N HIS A 596 -14.75 6.74 -21.57
CA HIS A 596 -13.46 7.29 -21.98
C HIS A 596 -13.08 6.88 -23.40
N GLU A 597 -13.28 5.61 -23.79
CA GLU A 597 -13.02 5.15 -25.14
C GLU A 597 -13.86 5.90 -26.18
N LEU A 598 -15.11 6.25 -25.87
CA LEU A 598 -15.95 7.05 -26.76
C LEU A 598 -15.53 8.53 -26.79
N CYS A 599 -15.51 9.20 -25.63
CA CYS A 599 -15.33 10.65 -25.55
C CYS A 599 -13.91 11.07 -25.91
N ILE A 600 -12.88 10.40 -25.37
CA ILE A 600 -11.48 10.77 -25.63
C ILE A 600 -11.14 10.54 -27.09
N SER A 601 -11.48 9.37 -27.66
CA SER A 601 -11.22 9.07 -29.06
C SER A 601 -11.90 10.05 -30.03
N CYS A 602 -13.07 10.58 -29.69
CA CYS A 602 -13.74 11.61 -30.46
C CYS A 602 -13.06 12.98 -30.30
N HIS A 603 -12.71 13.35 -29.07
CA HIS A 603 -12.08 14.63 -28.78
C HIS A 603 -10.66 14.75 -29.35
N GLU A 604 -9.88 13.67 -29.35
CA GLU A 604 -8.56 13.60 -30.01
C GLU A 604 -8.65 13.89 -31.51
N LYS A 605 -9.69 13.37 -32.19
CA LYS A 605 -9.94 13.66 -33.62
C LYS A 605 -10.31 15.11 -33.87
N ASN A 606 -10.81 15.81 -32.86
CA ASN A 606 -11.23 17.21 -32.92
C ASN A 606 -10.23 18.17 -32.25
N GLU A 607 -9.05 17.71 -31.80
CA GLU A 607 -8.03 18.54 -31.13
C GLU A 607 -7.58 19.74 -31.98
N GLY A 608 -7.66 19.65 -33.31
CA GLY A 608 -7.34 20.75 -34.21
C GLY A 608 -8.27 21.97 -34.11
N GLN A 609 -9.41 21.86 -33.42
CA GLN A 609 -10.39 22.95 -33.23
C GLN A 609 -10.34 23.57 -31.83
N ILE A 610 -9.99 22.78 -30.81
CA ILE A 610 -9.88 23.22 -29.41
C ILE A 610 -8.68 22.49 -28.78
N GLU A 611 -7.65 23.26 -28.40
CA GLU A 611 -6.45 22.72 -27.77
C GLU A 611 -6.76 22.07 -26.40
N GLY A 612 -6.26 20.85 -26.17
CA GLY A 612 -6.42 20.15 -24.90
C GLY A 612 -7.82 19.57 -24.64
N LEU A 613 -8.66 19.43 -25.67
CA LEU A 613 -10.03 18.92 -25.55
C LEU A 613 -10.12 17.48 -25.01
N ALA A 614 -9.08 16.66 -25.23
CA ALA A 614 -8.99 15.28 -24.75
C ALA A 614 -8.42 15.16 -23.32
N GLN A 615 -7.99 16.27 -22.70
CA GLN A 615 -7.38 16.22 -21.36
C GLN A 615 -8.43 16.00 -20.26
N CYS A 616 -8.06 15.20 -19.25
CA CYS A 616 -8.94 14.89 -18.12
C CYS A 616 -9.49 16.14 -17.42
N THR A 617 -8.69 17.21 -17.29
CA THR A 617 -9.06 18.47 -16.64
C THR A 617 -10.02 19.32 -17.47
N THR A 618 -10.11 19.07 -18.77
CA THR A 618 -11.04 19.77 -19.67
C THR A 618 -12.44 19.17 -19.56
N CYS A 619 -12.52 17.84 -19.46
CA CYS A 619 -13.79 17.12 -19.35
C CYS A 619 -14.31 17.07 -17.92
N HIS A 620 -13.46 16.76 -16.94
CA HIS A 620 -13.84 16.63 -15.54
C HIS A 620 -13.68 17.96 -14.81
N ARG A 621 -14.74 18.35 -14.11
CA ARG A 621 -14.70 19.45 -13.17
C ARG A 621 -14.67 18.87 -11.77
N ASP A 622 -13.73 19.36 -10.96
CA ASP A 622 -13.84 19.17 -9.51
C ASP A 622 -15.12 19.85 -9.04
N THR A 623 -15.65 19.44 -7.89
CA THR A 623 -16.86 20.01 -7.30
C THR A 623 -16.88 21.53 -7.53
N PRO A 624 -17.99 22.11 -8.00
CA PRO A 624 -18.06 23.55 -8.02
C PRO A 624 -17.91 23.97 -6.58
N ASP A 625 -16.94 24.83 -6.30
CA ASP A 625 -17.17 25.84 -5.29
C ASP A 625 -18.58 26.35 -5.58
N LEU A 626 -19.52 26.02 -4.69
CA LEU A 626 -20.77 26.75 -4.58
C LEU A 626 -20.32 28.15 -4.18
N VAL A 627 -19.86 28.92 -5.17
CA VAL A 627 -19.66 30.34 -4.99
C VAL A 627 -21.08 30.83 -4.78
N GLU A 628 -21.46 31.02 -3.52
CA GLU A 628 -22.47 32.00 -3.17
C GLU A 628 -21.99 33.30 -3.83
N ILE A 629 -22.46 33.57 -5.05
CA ILE A 629 -22.33 34.90 -5.61
C ILE A 629 -23.32 35.73 -4.80
N SER A 630 -22.86 36.22 -3.66
CA SER A 630 -23.62 37.06 -2.72
C SER A 630 -23.88 38.47 -3.27
N ALA A 631 -23.84 38.66 -4.58
CA ALA A 631 -24.15 39.91 -5.23
C ALA A 631 -24.76 39.65 -6.63
N PRO A 632 -25.90 40.28 -6.97
CA PRO A 632 -26.42 40.21 -8.32
C PRO A 632 -25.38 40.80 -9.28
N VAL A 633 -24.94 40.01 -10.27
CA VAL A 633 -24.13 40.51 -11.38
C VAL A 633 -24.97 41.55 -12.12
N GLN A 634 -24.63 42.82 -11.95
CA GLN A 634 -25.25 43.91 -12.69
C GLN A 634 -24.88 43.75 -14.17
N LEU A 635 -25.83 43.30 -14.97
CA LEU A 635 -25.77 43.43 -16.42
C LEU A 635 -25.83 44.94 -16.74
N THR A 636 -24.72 45.51 -17.19
CA THR A 636 -24.70 46.86 -17.74
C THR A 636 -25.57 46.90 -19.00
N ALA A 637 -26.47 47.87 -19.07
CA ALA A 637 -27.50 48.04 -20.11
C ALA A 637 -26.98 48.32 -21.55
N ALA A 638 -25.72 48.02 -21.86
CA ALA A 638 -25.09 48.34 -23.14
C ALA A 638 -25.27 47.27 -24.23
N GLU A 639 -25.83 46.10 -23.94
CA GLU A 639 -25.93 44.98 -24.91
C GLU A 639 -27.37 44.47 -25.11
N THR A 640 -28.37 45.32 -24.89
CA THR A 640 -29.72 45.05 -25.42
C THR A 640 -29.83 45.58 -26.84
N GLY A 641 -29.20 44.86 -27.77
CA GLY A 641 -29.53 45.00 -29.19
C GLY A 641 -30.99 44.58 -29.38
N GLN A 642 -31.89 45.56 -29.52
CA GLN A 642 -33.26 45.33 -29.95
C GLN A 642 -33.26 44.61 -31.30
N VAL A 643 -33.59 43.32 -31.30
CA VAL A 643 -34.11 42.65 -32.49
C VAL A 643 -35.62 42.63 -32.34
N THR A 644 -36.27 43.54 -33.05
CA THR A 644 -37.71 43.65 -33.16
C THR A 644 -38.29 42.38 -33.79
N ARG A 645 -39.36 41.85 -33.18
CA ARG A 645 -40.29 40.88 -33.77
C ARG A 645 -40.96 41.51 -35.00
N GLU A 646 -40.46 41.22 -36.19
CA GLU A 646 -41.22 41.24 -37.44
C GLU A 646 -40.35 40.61 -38.53
N ASP A 647 -40.52 39.29 -38.71
CA ASP A 647 -40.37 38.52 -39.95
C ASP A 647 -40.33 37.03 -39.63
N ALA A 648 -41.46 36.55 -39.10
CA ALA A 648 -41.78 35.14 -39.02
C ALA A 648 -42.97 34.89 -39.95
N HIS A 649 -42.72 34.90 -41.26
CA HIS A 649 -43.50 34.17 -42.28
C HIS A 649 -42.78 34.25 -43.64
N ARG A 650 -41.87 33.29 -43.88
CA ARG A 650 -41.66 32.65 -45.18
C ARG A 650 -40.84 31.37 -45.05
#